data_AF-A0A3P1VAQ9-F1
#
_entry.id   AF-A0A3P1VAQ9-F1
#
_cell.length_a   1.000
_cell.length_b   1.000
_cell.length_c   1.000
_cell.angle_alpha   90.00
_cell.angle_beta   90.00
_cell.angle_gamma   90.00
#
_symmetry.space_group_name_H-M   'P 1'
#
loop_
_entity.id
_entity.type
_entity.pdbx_description
1 polymer ?
#
loop_
_entity_poly.entity_id
_entity_poly.type
_entity_poly.pdbx_seq_one_letter_code
_entity_poly.pdbx_strand_id
1 'polypeptide(L)'
;MSSPAQGPAGGPRTLQLLYSNVDRVVDGRETSGWQTMARSSQLDDATAATMHSLIEPSLAPITALPGFPTPEEVAGADRRMAQIPTSAGLAVVHTAPAGKDTTGRPNTMSHVLLLQAEPSAPRLRTIDLWRSPGWVAPFGPDRVRVAELPDPSAIVPGHAVDDDAVADFIASGSRAGALAALADALEPVLSGAHDAASPGGPTVVLAVDSTDEAALWIGALLRTCAPAQGRRLGYSVLQRLSTATDVSMLRESPLHLACVPRQDLERLDAMASGLRIIDPAASAHGAQPDGGGDDGHHGGGGGGQASGDDGPRTTWGALVLAMAQDLGTWVAAYEGMGEILSLMDDHEDLTPAWPLAMAEACEPGVLGPRLREEGEGSIEQALIACHPRALTSVDYLASVVAERLLGSSQRHPAHWYSLLAAVPEHSGGNRAVSGLATKYLEAVCTDRSWLTDLERPALEPATRVLEEWSRQPHGAAVIDRCLTQILAAPGGIIPPIAAAPPHGLGLEGRSGASSPDGHALALQLTALDRLMRDGLALPTAAVGPVLSQIGEALCRRGGDPGLRSQILGLPISRSTRQLVATEVEARLRERPDAPAGRRGAPPLLDPRVLDWLTQGAPVPDLPHLEAQAALALLIDGGGEAGRAVNALRSLASLGASAVLSPEALLALQGTATPAQAAQLPTDCRHRGDILAAALARDPDSDAARRAAADFLISRGHPESDFAARAYTAMSVGSAMSLVVLSAAVPLPTLLTTESGRARTYALNVLCAARVLESSPLLARARPVRHCLDRALALLVCSVWSGVPVNLTPPGAPPPPRAWERYLDEVLSGTAGRLEDPSEPDPGPADWDGDRLGRLVPMVEALYAVSLGNRPPQRLEDWANRVRAELENDESLSSPVLRQRDEVALAALRSTASLLGRSWPGALDALEAGLSAGLPDDPSARRWLAKQLMVTGRPGGRGLRIFG
;
A
#
# COMPACT_ATOMS: atom_id res chain seq x y z
N MET A 1 -8.81 10.90 -71.42
CA MET A 1 -8.98 10.86 -69.95
C MET A 1 -7.59 10.94 -69.34
N SER A 2 -7.18 12.13 -68.97
CA SER A 2 -5.91 12.40 -68.30
C SER A 2 -6.24 13.45 -67.24
N SER A 3 -6.28 13.01 -65.98
CA SER A 3 -6.48 13.91 -64.84
C SER A 3 -5.39 14.98 -64.82
N PRO A 4 -5.72 16.26 -64.61
CA PRO A 4 -4.71 17.24 -64.31
C PRO A 4 -4.20 17.00 -62.89
N ALA A 5 -2.88 16.99 -62.76
CA ALA A 5 -2.18 16.91 -61.49
C ALA A 5 -2.66 18.03 -60.55
N GLN A 6 -3.04 17.65 -59.33
CA GLN A 6 -3.19 18.57 -58.21
C GLN A 6 -1.81 19.17 -57.92
N GLY A 7 -1.65 20.47 -58.18
CA GLY A 7 -0.51 21.23 -57.66
C GLY A 7 -0.59 21.33 -56.13
N PRO A 8 0.52 21.60 -55.44
CA PRO A 8 0.53 21.74 -53.99
C PRO A 8 -0.39 22.90 -53.57
N ALA A 9 -1.36 22.61 -52.69
CA ALA A 9 -2.13 23.61 -51.95
C ALA A 9 -1.13 24.49 -51.18
N GLY A 10 -1.04 25.79 -51.43
CA GLY A 10 -2.02 26.81 -51.05
C GLY A 10 -1.41 27.58 -49.88
N GLY A 11 -0.77 28.72 -50.14
CA GLY A 11 -0.17 29.57 -49.09
C GLY A 11 -1.22 30.08 -48.08
N PRO A 12 -0.77 30.75 -46.98
CA PRO A 12 -1.67 31.23 -45.94
C PRO A 12 -2.79 32.09 -46.55
N ARG A 13 -4.04 31.79 -46.18
CA ARG A 13 -5.23 32.45 -46.75
C ARG A 13 -5.83 33.40 -45.74
N THR A 14 -5.87 34.68 -46.09
CA THR A 14 -6.59 35.70 -45.33
C THR A 14 -7.96 35.91 -45.96
N LEU A 15 -9.02 35.60 -45.21
CA LEU A 15 -10.41 35.85 -45.62
C LEU A 15 -10.96 37.06 -44.87
N GLN A 16 -11.81 37.83 -45.55
CA GLN A 16 -12.35 39.09 -45.04
C GLN A 16 -13.87 39.16 -45.18
N LEU A 17 -14.53 39.85 -44.23
CA LEU A 17 -15.96 40.10 -44.20
C LEU A 17 -16.28 41.49 -43.66
N LEU A 18 -17.14 42.23 -44.35
CA LEU A 18 -17.71 43.51 -43.90
C LEU A 18 -19.16 43.34 -43.49
N TYR A 19 -19.52 43.93 -42.36
CA TYR A 19 -20.87 43.88 -41.81
C TYR A 19 -21.27 45.23 -41.21
N SER A 20 -22.43 45.74 -41.59
CA SER A 20 -23.00 46.99 -41.07
C SER A 20 -24.50 47.02 -41.27
N ASN A 21 -25.19 47.98 -40.65
CA ASN A 21 -26.55 48.33 -41.02
C ASN A 21 -26.51 49.27 -42.24
N VAL A 22 -27.10 48.84 -43.35
CA VAL A 22 -27.07 49.63 -44.60
C VAL A 22 -28.33 49.39 -45.43
N ASP A 23 -28.84 50.45 -46.04
CA ASP A 23 -29.88 50.37 -47.06
C ASP A 23 -29.26 50.08 -48.43
N ARG A 24 -29.64 48.95 -49.03
CA ARG A 24 -29.15 48.51 -50.35
C ARG A 24 -30.28 47.94 -51.20
N VAL A 25 -30.12 48.07 -52.51
CA VAL A 25 -30.95 47.39 -53.50
C VAL A 25 -30.17 46.16 -53.97
N VAL A 26 -30.62 44.98 -53.57
CA VAL A 26 -30.06 43.69 -54.00
C VAL A 26 -31.10 43.01 -54.89
N ASP A 27 -30.73 42.64 -56.12
CA ASP A 27 -31.63 42.03 -57.12
C ASP A 27 -32.95 42.80 -57.34
N GLY A 28 -32.89 44.14 -57.29
CA GLY A 28 -34.05 45.01 -57.48
C GLY A 28 -34.98 45.15 -56.26
N ARG A 29 -34.61 44.57 -55.11
CA ARG A 29 -35.36 44.66 -53.86
C ARG A 29 -34.61 45.53 -52.85
N GLU A 30 -35.30 46.50 -52.25
CA GLU A 30 -34.76 47.27 -51.14
C GLU A 30 -34.65 46.38 -49.90
N THR A 31 -33.43 46.29 -49.38
CA THR A 31 -33.05 45.58 -48.15
C THR A 31 -32.47 46.60 -47.18
N SER A 32 -33.00 46.63 -45.96
CA SER A 32 -32.58 47.51 -44.86
C SER A 32 -32.34 46.66 -43.63
N GLY A 33 -31.35 47.02 -42.81
CA GLY A 33 -30.97 46.29 -41.60
C GLY A 33 -29.51 45.82 -41.63
N TRP A 34 -29.14 45.09 -40.57
CA TRP A 34 -27.80 44.52 -40.42
C TRP A 34 -27.56 43.40 -41.43
N GLN A 35 -26.52 43.54 -42.25
CA GLN A 35 -26.22 42.59 -43.31
C GLN A 35 -24.75 42.58 -43.72
N THR A 36 -24.33 41.48 -44.34
CA THR A 36 -23.02 41.34 -44.97
C THR A 36 -22.93 42.28 -46.17
N MET A 37 -21.96 43.19 -46.14
CA MET A 37 -21.77 44.17 -47.19
C MET A 37 -20.87 43.65 -48.31
N ALA A 38 -19.81 42.97 -47.92
CA ALA A 38 -18.85 42.37 -48.82
C ALA A 38 -18.18 41.21 -48.10
N ARG A 39 -17.81 40.17 -48.85
CA ARG A 39 -17.01 39.05 -48.36
C ARG A 39 -15.98 38.66 -49.41
N SER A 40 -14.88 38.07 -48.98
CA SER A 40 -13.91 37.47 -49.88
C SER A 40 -14.56 36.39 -50.75
N SER A 41 -14.17 36.30 -52.03
CA SER A 41 -14.76 35.34 -52.98
C SER A 41 -14.54 33.88 -52.60
N GLN A 42 -13.50 33.60 -51.81
CA GLN A 42 -13.14 32.28 -51.32
C GLN A 42 -13.81 31.92 -49.97
N LEU A 43 -14.58 32.83 -49.37
CA LEU A 43 -15.25 32.60 -48.08
C LEU A 43 -16.53 31.80 -48.30
N ASP A 44 -16.54 30.54 -47.86
CA ASP A 44 -17.73 29.70 -47.87
C ASP A 44 -18.78 30.13 -46.82
N ASP A 45 -20.01 29.63 -46.95
CA ASP A 45 -21.14 30.07 -46.12
C ASP A 45 -21.02 29.60 -44.66
N ALA A 46 -20.36 28.47 -44.40
CA ALA A 46 -20.17 27.94 -43.04
C ALA A 46 -19.13 28.78 -42.25
N THR A 47 -18.03 29.12 -42.90
CA THR A 47 -16.99 30.00 -42.36
C THR A 47 -17.53 31.42 -42.20
N ALA A 48 -18.34 31.91 -43.16
CA ALA A 48 -19.03 33.19 -43.03
C ALA A 48 -19.98 33.20 -41.82
N ALA A 49 -20.78 32.15 -41.60
CA ALA A 49 -21.64 32.04 -40.43
C ALA A 49 -20.84 32.04 -39.11
N THR A 50 -19.67 31.39 -39.10
CA THR A 50 -18.75 31.42 -37.95
C THR A 50 -18.25 32.85 -37.70
N MET A 51 -17.75 33.54 -38.73
CA MET A 51 -17.31 34.94 -38.61
C MET A 51 -18.46 35.85 -38.15
N HIS A 52 -19.69 35.62 -38.62
CA HIS A 52 -20.88 36.36 -38.20
C HIS A 52 -21.19 36.19 -36.72
N SER A 53 -21.04 34.98 -36.17
CA SER A 53 -21.31 34.71 -34.76
C SER A 53 -20.40 35.48 -33.80
N LEU A 54 -19.24 35.93 -34.29
CA LEU A 54 -18.26 36.71 -33.52
C LEU A 54 -18.52 38.22 -33.56
N ILE A 55 -19.42 38.67 -34.44
CA ILE A 55 -19.70 40.10 -34.61
C ILE A 55 -20.69 40.53 -33.54
N GLU A 56 -20.25 41.43 -32.67
CA GLU A 56 -21.15 42.21 -31.86
C GLU A 56 -21.36 43.59 -32.55
N PRO A 57 -22.55 43.84 -33.14
CA PRO A 57 -22.79 45.03 -33.94
C PRO A 57 -22.98 46.30 -33.10
N SER A 58 -23.22 46.18 -31.79
CA SER A 58 -23.24 47.32 -30.86
C SER A 58 -21.83 47.76 -30.51
N LEU A 59 -21.59 49.08 -30.54
CA LEU A 59 -20.39 49.70 -29.99
C LEU A 59 -20.81 50.82 -29.05
N ALA A 60 -20.45 50.69 -27.78
CA ALA A 60 -20.66 51.71 -26.76
C ALA A 60 -19.30 52.32 -26.38
N PRO A 61 -18.87 53.41 -27.06
CA PRO A 61 -17.56 53.99 -26.85
C PRO A 61 -17.41 54.55 -25.43
N ILE A 62 -16.17 54.69 -24.97
CA ILE A 62 -15.83 55.33 -23.69
C ILE A 62 -16.15 56.82 -23.81
N THR A 63 -15.70 57.43 -24.91
CA THR A 63 -15.98 58.82 -25.28
C THR A 63 -16.93 58.88 -26.47
N ALA A 64 -18.13 59.43 -26.27
CA ALA A 64 -19.09 59.59 -27.35
C ALA A 64 -18.64 60.67 -28.34
N LEU A 65 -18.77 60.39 -29.65
CA LEU A 65 -18.51 61.38 -30.69
C LEU A 65 -19.55 62.52 -30.64
N PRO A 66 -19.15 63.78 -30.90
CA PRO A 66 -20.10 64.88 -31.05
C PRO A 66 -21.01 64.66 -32.26
N GLY A 67 -22.11 65.41 -32.34
CA GLY A 67 -23.12 65.24 -33.40
C GLY A 67 -22.60 65.50 -34.82
N PHE A 68 -21.56 66.33 -34.97
CA PHE A 68 -20.87 66.63 -36.22
C PHE A 68 -19.36 66.55 -36.00
N PRO A 69 -18.78 65.34 -35.98
CA PRO A 69 -17.39 65.17 -35.62
C PRO A 69 -16.45 65.60 -36.76
N THR A 70 -15.29 66.14 -36.40
CA THR A 70 -14.22 66.41 -37.38
C THR A 70 -13.58 65.11 -37.88
N PRO A 71 -12.86 65.13 -39.01
CA PRO A 71 -12.10 63.96 -39.47
C PRO A 71 -11.12 63.42 -38.42
N GLU A 72 -10.50 64.30 -37.64
CA GLU A 72 -9.58 63.94 -36.56
C GLU A 72 -10.31 63.26 -35.39
N GLU A 73 -11.48 63.78 -35.00
CA GLU A 73 -12.33 63.16 -33.98
C GLU A 73 -12.82 61.77 -34.43
N VAL A 74 -13.21 61.63 -35.70
CA VAL A 74 -13.59 60.32 -36.28
C VAL A 74 -12.40 59.37 -36.32
N ALA A 75 -11.21 59.86 -36.68
CA ALA A 75 -10.01 59.05 -36.71
C ALA A 75 -9.65 58.54 -35.30
N GLY A 76 -9.72 59.42 -34.30
CA GLY A 76 -9.43 59.14 -32.89
C GLY A 76 -10.52 58.37 -32.14
N ALA A 77 -11.72 58.25 -32.69
CA ALA A 77 -12.87 57.60 -32.06
C ALA A 77 -12.55 56.21 -31.51
N ASP A 78 -13.13 55.87 -30.35
CA ASP A 78 -13.02 54.54 -29.76
C ASP A 78 -13.49 53.46 -30.73
N ARG A 79 -12.73 52.37 -30.79
CA ARG A 79 -13.03 51.19 -31.62
C ARG A 79 -12.93 49.95 -30.74
N ARG A 80 -13.58 48.87 -31.17
CA ARG A 80 -13.36 47.55 -30.57
C ARG A 80 -12.59 46.69 -31.55
N MET A 81 -11.41 46.25 -31.14
CA MET A 81 -10.69 45.17 -31.80
C MET A 81 -10.67 43.96 -30.86
N ALA A 82 -11.04 42.80 -31.38
CA ALA A 82 -10.97 41.53 -30.67
C ALA A 82 -10.23 40.48 -31.51
N GLN A 83 -9.34 39.73 -30.85
CA GLN A 83 -8.75 38.51 -31.40
C GLN A 83 -9.47 37.32 -30.78
N ILE A 84 -9.93 36.38 -31.60
CA ILE A 84 -10.66 35.20 -31.18
C ILE A 84 -10.09 33.98 -31.91
N PRO A 85 -9.41 33.06 -31.21
CA PRO A 85 -9.04 31.77 -31.76
C PRO A 85 -10.31 30.96 -32.09
N THR A 86 -10.35 30.35 -33.27
CA THR A 86 -11.49 29.53 -33.71
C THR A 86 -11.01 28.22 -34.31
N SER A 87 -11.93 27.26 -34.49
CA SER A 87 -11.64 26.02 -35.22
C SER A 87 -11.26 26.23 -36.69
N ALA A 88 -11.60 27.38 -37.27
CA ALA A 88 -11.30 27.73 -38.67
C ALA A 88 -9.98 28.52 -38.83
N GLY A 89 -9.29 28.86 -37.73
CA GLY A 89 -8.13 29.75 -37.70
C GLY A 89 -8.33 30.91 -36.72
N LEU A 90 -7.53 31.97 -36.87
CA LEU A 90 -7.58 33.12 -35.97
C LEU A 90 -8.45 34.24 -36.55
N ALA A 91 -9.51 34.61 -35.84
CA ALA A 91 -10.38 35.72 -36.21
C ALA A 91 -9.94 37.02 -35.54
N VAL A 92 -9.86 38.10 -36.31
CA VAL A 92 -9.65 39.47 -35.82
C VAL A 92 -10.87 40.31 -36.23
N VAL A 93 -11.65 40.74 -35.25
CA VAL A 93 -12.86 41.54 -35.44
C VAL A 93 -12.56 42.99 -35.08
N HIS A 94 -12.68 43.90 -36.04
CA HIS A 94 -12.53 45.34 -35.82
C HIS A 94 -13.86 46.05 -36.07
N THR A 95 -14.45 46.61 -35.02
CA THR A 95 -15.71 47.37 -35.04
C THR A 95 -15.43 48.85 -34.79
N ALA A 96 -15.80 49.71 -35.74
CA ALA A 96 -15.66 51.16 -35.66
C ALA A 96 -17.03 51.86 -35.72
N PRO A 97 -17.17 53.06 -35.14
CA PRO A 97 -18.39 53.86 -35.29
C PRO A 97 -18.57 54.31 -36.74
N ALA A 98 -19.78 54.14 -37.27
CA ALA A 98 -20.11 54.47 -38.67
C ALA A 98 -21.05 55.68 -38.81
N GLY A 99 -21.24 56.44 -37.73
CA GLY A 99 -22.18 57.56 -37.67
C GLY A 99 -23.62 57.11 -37.44
N LYS A 100 -24.58 57.94 -37.84
CA LYS A 100 -26.01 57.59 -37.77
C LYS A 100 -26.43 56.88 -39.06
N ASP A 101 -27.27 55.86 -38.95
CA ASP A 101 -27.96 55.27 -40.09
C ASP A 101 -29.01 56.24 -40.67
N THR A 102 -29.66 55.84 -41.76
CA THR A 102 -30.71 56.61 -42.43
C THR A 102 -31.93 56.88 -41.56
N THR A 103 -32.09 56.17 -40.44
CA THR A 103 -33.15 56.36 -39.44
C THR A 103 -32.72 57.21 -38.24
N GLY A 104 -31.45 57.66 -38.22
CA GLY A 104 -30.89 58.48 -37.16
C GLY A 104 -30.32 57.70 -35.96
N ARG A 105 -30.30 56.36 -36.01
CA ARG A 105 -29.76 55.50 -34.94
C ARG A 105 -28.26 55.32 -35.09
N PRO A 106 -27.50 55.12 -33.99
CA PRO A 106 -26.07 54.81 -34.09
C PRO A 106 -25.81 53.55 -34.92
N ASN A 107 -24.81 53.62 -35.81
CA ASN A 107 -24.39 52.53 -36.67
C ASN A 107 -22.90 52.21 -36.46
N THR A 108 -22.49 51.00 -36.81
CA THR A 108 -21.11 50.53 -36.73
C THR A 108 -20.70 49.84 -38.02
N MET A 109 -19.39 49.83 -38.30
CA MET A 109 -18.78 49.01 -39.33
C MET A 109 -17.94 47.95 -38.66
N SER A 110 -18.24 46.67 -38.90
CA SER A 110 -17.40 45.55 -38.48
C SER A 110 -16.64 44.99 -39.68
N HIS A 111 -15.32 45.03 -39.61
CA HIS A 111 -14.40 44.38 -40.53
C HIS A 111 -13.77 43.18 -39.83
N VAL A 112 -14.03 41.98 -40.34
CA VAL A 112 -13.53 40.72 -39.77
C VAL A 112 -12.49 40.12 -40.70
N LEU A 113 -11.33 39.77 -40.15
CA LEU A 113 -10.28 39.01 -40.81
C LEU A 113 -10.21 37.61 -40.21
N LEU A 114 -10.06 36.59 -41.07
CA LEU A 114 -9.77 35.22 -40.66
C LEU A 114 -8.44 34.79 -41.28
N LEU A 115 -7.46 34.48 -40.44
CA LEU A 115 -6.16 33.94 -40.84
C LEU A 115 -6.25 32.40 -40.86
N GLN A 116 -6.39 31.82 -42.06
CA GLN A 116 -6.47 30.37 -42.26
C GLN A 116 -5.09 29.78 -42.57
N ALA A 117 -4.81 28.60 -42.01
CA ALA A 117 -3.53 27.88 -42.12
C ALA A 117 -2.36 28.76 -41.66
N GLU A 118 -2.22 28.86 -40.34
CA GLU A 118 -1.21 29.73 -39.74
C GLU A 118 0.21 29.17 -39.92
N PRO A 119 1.21 30.04 -40.16
CA PRO A 119 2.60 29.60 -40.17
C PRO A 119 3.01 29.18 -38.76
N SER A 120 3.83 28.12 -38.65
CA SER A 120 4.33 27.61 -37.37
C SER A 120 5.27 28.60 -36.64
N ALA A 121 5.85 29.56 -37.37
CA ALA A 121 6.63 30.68 -36.81
C ALA A 121 6.09 32.04 -37.30
N PRO A 122 4.94 32.50 -36.76
CA PRO A 122 4.36 33.77 -37.16
C PRO A 122 5.17 34.96 -36.68
N ARG A 123 5.27 36.01 -37.51
CA ARG A 123 5.91 37.28 -37.15
C ARG A 123 4.93 38.36 -36.69
N LEU A 124 3.71 38.35 -37.25
CA LEU A 124 2.69 39.35 -36.95
C LEU A 124 2.02 39.04 -35.61
N ARG A 125 2.10 39.99 -34.67
CA ARG A 125 1.17 40.07 -33.54
C ARG A 125 -0.05 40.84 -34.02
N THR A 126 -1.22 40.23 -33.93
CA THR A 126 -2.44 40.83 -34.49
C THR A 126 -2.76 42.18 -33.86
N ILE A 127 -2.41 42.42 -32.60
CA ILE A 127 -2.58 43.71 -31.93
C ILE A 127 -1.84 44.84 -32.63
N ASP A 128 -0.74 44.55 -33.34
CA ASP A 128 -0.01 45.55 -34.12
C ASP A 128 -0.88 46.09 -35.27
N LEU A 129 -1.95 45.37 -35.66
CA LEU A 129 -2.97 45.86 -36.58
C LEU A 129 -3.89 46.92 -35.96
N TRP A 130 -3.79 47.23 -34.66
CA TRP A 130 -4.56 48.29 -34.05
C TRP A 130 -4.32 49.63 -34.78
N ARG A 131 -5.41 50.26 -35.20
CA ARG A 131 -5.40 51.45 -36.09
C ARG A 131 -4.65 51.25 -37.42
N SER A 132 -4.55 50.02 -37.93
CA SER A 132 -4.09 49.76 -39.29
C SER A 132 -4.82 50.65 -40.31
N PRO A 133 -4.12 51.26 -41.27
CA PRO A 133 -4.74 52.08 -42.30
C PRO A 133 -5.67 51.28 -43.22
N GLY A 134 -5.49 49.95 -43.29
CA GLY A 134 -6.34 49.08 -44.10
C GLY A 134 -7.71 48.77 -43.46
N TRP A 135 -7.94 49.08 -42.18
CA TRP A 135 -9.23 48.83 -41.56
C TRP A 135 -10.33 49.70 -42.21
N VAL A 136 -11.42 49.06 -42.62
CA VAL A 136 -12.58 49.74 -43.18
C VAL A 136 -13.38 50.41 -42.06
N ALA A 137 -13.24 51.73 -41.92
CA ALA A 137 -13.92 52.53 -40.91
C ALA A 137 -14.61 53.77 -41.53
N PRO A 138 -15.61 53.60 -42.43
CA PRO A 138 -16.35 54.71 -43.00
C PRO A 138 -17.25 55.37 -41.97
N PHE A 139 -17.44 56.68 -42.09
CA PHE A 139 -18.32 57.45 -41.22
C PHE A 139 -19.39 58.20 -42.04
N GLY A 140 -20.67 57.93 -41.73
CA GLY A 140 -21.83 58.48 -42.41
C GLY A 140 -22.46 57.53 -43.43
N PRO A 141 -23.79 57.63 -43.65
CA PRO A 141 -24.57 56.64 -44.41
C PRO A 141 -24.09 56.46 -45.86
N ASP A 142 -23.69 57.53 -46.54
CA ASP A 142 -23.21 57.47 -47.92
C ASP A 142 -21.86 56.74 -48.02
N ARG A 143 -20.93 57.03 -47.11
CA ARG A 143 -19.62 56.37 -47.06
C ARG A 143 -19.74 54.91 -46.67
N VAL A 144 -20.67 54.56 -45.77
CA VAL A 144 -21.00 53.17 -45.47
C VAL A 144 -21.49 52.47 -46.73
N ARG A 145 -22.46 53.04 -47.46
CA ARG A 145 -23.06 52.39 -48.63
C ARG A 145 -22.02 51.93 -49.67
N VAL A 146 -21.01 52.76 -49.92
CA VAL A 146 -19.96 52.53 -50.93
C VAL A 146 -18.69 51.86 -50.39
N ALA A 147 -18.67 51.40 -49.14
CA ALA A 147 -17.50 50.74 -48.57
C ALA A 147 -17.27 49.36 -49.21
N GLU A 148 -16.01 49.09 -49.56
CA GLU A 148 -15.55 47.86 -50.21
C GLU A 148 -14.45 47.17 -49.38
N LEU A 149 -14.21 45.89 -49.65
CA LEU A 149 -13.12 45.15 -49.04
C LEU A 149 -11.78 45.60 -49.65
N PRO A 150 -10.78 45.94 -48.83
CA PRO A 150 -9.44 46.21 -49.32
C PRO A 150 -8.76 44.91 -49.79
N ASP A 151 -7.65 45.03 -50.52
CA ASP A 151 -6.72 43.91 -50.67
C ASP A 151 -6.23 43.48 -49.27
N PRO A 152 -6.22 42.18 -48.92
CA PRO A 152 -5.71 41.73 -47.63
C PRO A 152 -4.33 42.27 -47.26
N SER A 153 -3.46 42.50 -48.26
CA SER A 153 -2.11 43.07 -48.05
C SER A 153 -2.09 44.53 -47.60
N ALA A 154 -3.22 45.26 -47.71
CA ALA A 154 -3.35 46.61 -47.19
C ALA A 154 -3.55 46.65 -45.66
N ILE A 155 -3.92 45.52 -45.05
CA ILE A 155 -3.98 45.37 -43.59
C ILE A 155 -2.56 45.13 -43.08
N VAL A 156 -1.87 46.23 -42.78
CA VAL A 156 -0.51 46.23 -42.23
C VAL A 156 -0.49 46.76 -40.80
N PRO A 157 0.54 46.46 -39.99
CA PRO A 157 0.72 47.08 -38.68
C PRO A 157 0.58 48.61 -38.71
N GLY A 158 -0.11 49.16 -37.71
CA GLY A 158 -0.21 50.60 -37.47
C GLY A 158 0.89 51.12 -36.54
N HIS A 159 0.98 52.44 -36.39
CA HIS A 159 1.96 53.10 -35.51
C HIS A 159 1.53 53.20 -34.03
N ALA A 160 0.30 52.80 -33.70
CA ALA A 160 -0.23 52.99 -32.35
C ALA A 160 0.31 51.99 -31.33
N VAL A 161 0.82 50.84 -31.81
CA VAL A 161 1.32 49.73 -30.99
C VAL A 161 2.58 49.15 -31.64
N ASP A 162 3.38 49.99 -32.31
CA ASP A 162 4.69 49.58 -32.80
C ASP A 162 5.71 49.49 -31.65
N ASP A 163 6.92 49.04 -31.97
CA ASP A 163 7.93 48.76 -30.95
C ASP A 163 8.35 50.03 -30.18
N ASP A 164 8.43 51.17 -30.87
CA ASP A 164 8.73 52.47 -30.26
C ASP A 164 7.59 52.93 -29.34
N ALA A 165 6.33 52.84 -29.80
CA ALA A 165 5.18 53.24 -28.98
C ALA A 165 5.04 52.39 -27.71
N VAL A 166 5.30 51.08 -27.80
CA VAL A 166 5.28 50.20 -26.63
C VAL A 166 6.48 50.46 -25.71
N ALA A 167 7.66 50.72 -26.25
CA ALA A 167 8.83 51.07 -25.44
C ALA A 167 8.63 52.39 -24.68
N ASP A 168 8.11 53.43 -25.34
CA ASP A 168 7.71 54.71 -24.71
C ASP A 168 6.61 54.50 -23.66
N PHE A 169 5.66 53.61 -23.96
CA PHE A 169 4.67 53.19 -22.99
C PHE A 169 5.36 52.58 -21.77
N ILE A 170 6.20 51.56 -21.89
CA ILE A 170 6.91 50.97 -20.74
C ILE A 170 7.72 52.02 -19.95
N ALA A 171 8.42 52.93 -20.63
CA ALA A 171 9.28 53.93 -20.00
C ALA A 171 8.55 55.00 -19.16
N SER A 172 7.27 55.29 -19.44
CA SER A 172 6.59 56.47 -18.90
C SER A 172 6.03 56.30 -17.46
N GLY A 173 6.49 55.31 -16.69
CA GLY A 173 5.94 55.00 -15.34
C GLY A 173 6.02 53.52 -14.93
N SER A 174 5.61 53.21 -13.69
CA SER A 174 5.66 51.85 -13.13
C SER A 174 4.60 50.94 -13.75
N ARG A 175 5.00 50.16 -14.76
CA ARG A 175 4.11 49.20 -15.47
C ARG A 175 4.46 47.74 -15.20
N ALA A 176 5.65 47.48 -14.68
CA ALA A 176 6.20 46.16 -14.48
C ALA A 176 5.28 45.25 -13.64
N GLY A 177 4.75 45.77 -12.53
CA GLY A 177 3.87 45.01 -11.64
C GLY A 177 2.54 44.60 -12.30
N ALA A 178 1.88 45.52 -13.00
CA ALA A 178 0.63 45.22 -13.72
C ALA A 178 0.85 44.25 -14.88
N LEU A 179 1.96 44.39 -15.62
CA LEU A 179 2.31 43.50 -16.71
C LEU A 179 2.65 42.08 -16.20
N ALA A 180 3.39 41.98 -15.09
CA ALA A 180 3.67 40.72 -14.42
C ALA A 180 2.39 40.04 -13.91
N ALA A 181 1.46 40.81 -13.34
CA ALA A 181 0.17 40.30 -12.89
C ALA A 181 -0.69 39.77 -14.05
N LEU A 182 -0.62 40.43 -15.23
CA LEU A 182 -1.28 39.95 -16.46
C LEU A 182 -0.64 38.65 -16.94
N ALA A 183 0.69 38.58 -16.98
CA ALA A 183 1.42 37.38 -17.35
C ALA A 183 1.11 36.20 -16.40
N ASP A 184 1.12 36.43 -15.08
CA ASP A 184 0.74 35.44 -14.07
C ASP A 184 -0.68 34.91 -14.26
N ALA A 185 -1.61 35.79 -14.61
CA ALA A 185 -3.01 35.42 -14.79
C ALA A 185 -3.24 34.62 -16.08
N LEU A 186 -2.41 34.85 -17.10
CA LEU A 186 -2.60 34.31 -18.45
C LEU A 186 -1.63 33.16 -18.78
N GLU A 187 -0.55 32.93 -18.02
CA GLU A 187 0.36 31.80 -18.24
C GLU A 187 -0.39 30.46 -18.30
N PRO A 188 -1.34 30.12 -17.39
CA PRO A 188 -2.06 28.84 -17.45
C PRO A 188 -2.86 28.66 -18.74
N VAL A 189 -3.41 29.75 -19.30
CA VAL A 189 -4.15 29.74 -20.57
C VAL A 189 -3.21 29.42 -21.73
N LEU A 190 -2.00 29.99 -21.71
CA LEU A 190 -1.03 29.85 -22.80
C LEU A 190 -0.18 28.57 -22.71
N SER A 191 0.04 28.04 -21.51
CA SER A 191 0.92 26.89 -21.24
C SER A 191 0.24 25.51 -21.34
N GLY A 192 -1.09 25.40 -21.22
CA GLY A 192 -1.82 24.17 -21.55
C GLY A 192 -3.07 23.90 -20.71
N ALA A 193 -4.20 23.64 -21.38
CA ALA A 193 -5.35 22.78 -20.97
C ALA A 193 -6.67 23.20 -21.63
N HIS A 194 -6.82 24.47 -22.02
CA HIS A 194 -8.00 24.94 -22.75
C HIS A 194 -7.77 24.81 -24.25
N ASP A 195 -8.67 24.12 -24.93
CA ASP A 195 -8.85 24.33 -26.36
C ASP A 195 -9.14 25.83 -26.54
N ALA A 196 -8.23 26.56 -27.19
CA ALA A 196 -8.34 28.02 -27.35
C ALA A 196 -9.63 28.43 -28.08
N ALA A 197 -10.29 27.49 -28.76
CA ALA A 197 -11.58 27.65 -29.42
C ALA A 197 -12.80 27.34 -28.52
N SER A 198 -12.60 26.80 -27.31
CA SER A 198 -13.70 26.43 -26.40
C SER A 198 -14.12 27.61 -25.49
N PRO A 199 -15.42 27.96 -25.44
CA PRO A 199 -15.92 28.99 -24.54
C PRO A 199 -15.83 28.55 -23.07
N GLY A 200 -15.64 29.51 -22.14
CA GLY A 200 -15.70 29.25 -20.69
C GLY A 200 -14.37 29.18 -19.92
N GLY A 201 -13.27 29.68 -20.50
CA GLY A 201 -11.96 29.76 -19.83
C GLY A 201 -11.86 30.88 -18.78
N PRO A 202 -10.78 30.93 -17.97
CA PRO A 202 -10.57 31.99 -17.00
C PRO A 202 -10.37 33.35 -17.71
N THR A 203 -11.29 34.28 -17.52
CA THR A 203 -11.20 35.65 -18.08
C THR A 203 -10.58 36.62 -17.07
N VAL A 204 -9.55 37.33 -17.53
CA VAL A 204 -8.89 38.44 -16.83
C VAL A 204 -9.47 39.75 -17.35
N VAL A 205 -9.83 40.63 -16.41
CA VAL A 205 -10.32 41.97 -16.73
C VAL A 205 -9.23 42.98 -16.44
N LEU A 206 -8.90 43.80 -17.45
CA LEU A 206 -7.92 44.88 -17.32
C LEU A 206 -8.66 46.22 -17.29
N ALA A 207 -8.49 46.98 -16.22
CA ALA A 207 -9.01 48.34 -16.11
C ALA A 207 -8.18 49.29 -17.00
N VAL A 208 -8.84 50.03 -17.88
CA VAL A 208 -8.21 50.97 -18.83
C VAL A 208 -8.96 52.29 -18.87
N ASP A 209 -8.27 53.37 -19.24
CA ASP A 209 -8.87 54.70 -19.46
C ASP A 209 -9.25 54.94 -20.92
N SER A 210 -8.60 54.25 -21.87
CA SER A 210 -8.87 54.38 -23.29
C SER A 210 -8.65 53.08 -24.07
N THR A 211 -9.22 52.99 -25.27
CA THR A 211 -9.01 51.86 -26.18
C THR A 211 -7.58 51.81 -26.74
N ASP A 212 -6.89 52.94 -26.82
CA ASP A 212 -5.47 53.01 -27.21
C ASP A 212 -4.55 52.51 -26.09
N GLU A 213 -4.82 52.87 -24.85
CA GLU A 213 -4.10 52.33 -23.69
C GLU A 213 -4.29 50.81 -23.58
N ALA A 214 -5.52 50.32 -23.79
CA ALA A 214 -5.80 48.90 -23.85
C ALA A 214 -4.96 48.17 -24.90
N ALA A 215 -4.85 48.76 -26.10
CA ALA A 215 -4.03 48.19 -27.16
C ALA A 215 -2.54 48.19 -26.82
N LEU A 216 -2.02 49.23 -26.15
CA LEU A 216 -0.64 49.29 -25.65
C LEU A 216 -0.35 48.24 -24.57
N TRP A 217 -1.26 48.00 -23.63
CA TRP A 217 -1.11 46.94 -22.63
C TRP A 217 -1.03 45.55 -23.25
N ILE A 218 -1.93 45.25 -24.19
CA ILE A 218 -1.91 43.99 -24.94
C ILE A 218 -0.65 43.90 -25.80
N GLY A 219 -0.26 45.00 -26.46
CA GLY A 219 0.96 45.13 -27.24
C GLY A 219 2.23 44.84 -26.45
N ALA A 220 2.31 45.37 -25.22
CA ALA A 220 3.38 45.07 -24.28
C ALA A 220 3.38 43.59 -23.90
N LEU A 221 2.24 43.05 -23.45
CA LEU A 221 2.15 41.65 -23.02
C LEU A 221 2.57 40.69 -24.15
N LEU A 222 2.08 40.89 -25.36
CA LEU A 222 2.39 40.03 -26.52
C LEU A 222 3.84 40.15 -27.00
N ARG A 223 4.59 41.18 -26.56
CA ARG A 223 6.03 41.30 -26.81
C ARG A 223 6.88 40.51 -25.81
N THR A 224 6.28 39.96 -24.76
CA THR A 224 6.98 39.16 -23.73
C THR A 224 6.92 37.64 -23.97
N CYS A 225 6.36 37.22 -25.11
CA CYS A 225 6.28 35.82 -25.54
C CYS A 225 6.40 35.75 -27.07
N ALA A 226 6.51 34.55 -27.63
CA ALA A 226 6.54 34.41 -29.09
C ALA A 226 5.15 34.71 -29.69
N PRO A 227 5.08 35.23 -30.94
CA PRO A 227 3.80 35.56 -31.55
C PRO A 227 2.85 34.36 -31.68
N ALA A 228 3.39 33.14 -31.82
CA ALA A 228 2.57 31.92 -31.87
C ALA A 228 1.74 31.71 -30.59
N GLN A 229 2.31 31.99 -29.42
CA GLN A 229 1.63 31.91 -28.12
C GLN A 229 0.57 33.00 -28.04
N GLY A 230 0.91 34.23 -28.45
CA GLY A 230 -0.02 35.35 -28.46
C GLY A 230 -1.30 35.11 -29.28
N ARG A 231 -1.22 34.28 -30.33
CA ARG A 231 -2.39 33.90 -31.15
C ARG A 231 -3.36 32.94 -30.47
N ARG A 232 -2.95 32.28 -29.39
CA ARG A 232 -3.83 31.46 -28.55
C ARG A 232 -4.67 32.31 -27.60
N LEU A 233 -4.30 33.57 -27.40
CA LEU A 233 -4.98 34.47 -26.47
C LEU A 233 -6.21 35.11 -27.13
N GLY A 234 -7.41 34.70 -26.73
CA GLY A 234 -8.61 35.49 -26.99
C GLY A 234 -8.59 36.81 -26.21
N TYR A 235 -8.68 37.96 -26.89
CA TYR A 235 -8.67 39.26 -26.21
C TYR A 235 -9.60 40.30 -26.88
N SER A 236 -10.00 41.33 -26.13
CA SER A 236 -10.70 42.51 -26.65
C SER A 236 -10.20 43.80 -26.00
N VAL A 237 -9.92 44.83 -26.80
CA VAL A 237 -9.50 46.17 -26.33
C VAL A 237 -10.65 46.99 -25.72
N LEU A 238 -11.90 46.54 -25.89
CA LEU A 238 -13.07 47.18 -25.30
C LEU A 238 -14.18 46.17 -25.00
N GLN A 239 -14.57 46.08 -23.75
CA GLN A 239 -15.80 45.45 -23.29
C GLN A 239 -16.51 46.37 -22.30
N ARG A 240 -17.85 46.38 -22.34
CA ARG A 240 -18.67 47.16 -21.42
C ARG A 240 -19.32 46.22 -20.42
N LEU A 241 -19.17 46.52 -19.14
CA LEU A 241 -19.79 45.75 -18.07
C LEU A 241 -20.69 46.71 -17.29
N SER A 242 -22.00 46.65 -17.53
CA SER A 242 -22.99 47.51 -16.85
C SER A 242 -23.98 46.70 -16.02
N THR A 243 -24.12 45.40 -16.29
CA THR A 243 -25.10 44.50 -15.67
C THR A 243 -24.51 43.14 -15.32
N ALA A 244 -25.23 42.35 -14.51
CA ALA A 244 -24.85 40.98 -14.14
C ALA A 244 -24.80 40.05 -15.35
N THR A 245 -25.69 40.31 -16.31
CA THR A 245 -25.77 39.59 -17.57
C THR A 245 -24.50 39.81 -18.37
N ASP A 246 -23.97 41.03 -18.42
CA ASP A 246 -22.72 41.33 -19.15
C ASP A 246 -21.54 40.54 -18.56
N VAL A 247 -21.45 40.48 -17.23
CA VAL A 247 -20.44 39.67 -16.51
C VAL A 247 -20.57 38.19 -16.85
N SER A 248 -21.81 37.68 -16.93
CA SER A 248 -22.08 36.28 -17.26
C SER A 248 -21.73 35.95 -18.72
N MET A 249 -22.13 36.83 -19.65
CA MET A 249 -21.80 36.73 -21.08
C MET A 249 -20.29 36.77 -21.33
N LEU A 250 -19.56 37.60 -20.59
CA LEU A 250 -18.10 37.66 -20.69
C LEU A 250 -17.44 36.34 -20.27
N ARG A 251 -17.93 35.70 -19.20
CA ARG A 251 -17.42 34.39 -18.74
C ARG A 251 -17.69 33.26 -19.73
N GLU A 252 -18.80 33.33 -20.45
CA GLU A 252 -19.16 32.37 -21.49
C GLU A 252 -18.49 32.69 -22.85
N SER A 253 -17.79 33.82 -22.95
CA SER A 253 -17.12 34.24 -24.18
C SER A 253 -15.79 33.49 -24.38
N PRO A 254 -15.25 33.46 -25.62
CA PRO A 254 -13.90 32.95 -25.90
C PRO A 254 -12.79 33.96 -25.52
N LEU A 255 -13.09 35.01 -24.75
CA LEU A 255 -12.12 36.02 -24.34
C LEU A 255 -11.45 35.63 -23.03
N HIS A 256 -10.12 35.62 -23.05
CA HIS A 256 -9.25 35.40 -21.90
C HIS A 256 -8.79 36.73 -21.29
N LEU A 257 -8.67 37.78 -22.11
CA LEU A 257 -8.33 39.13 -21.66
C LEU A 257 -9.35 40.16 -22.18
N ALA A 258 -10.06 40.81 -21.27
CA ALA A 258 -11.04 41.84 -21.61
C ALA A 258 -10.66 43.18 -21.00
N CYS A 259 -10.39 44.18 -21.84
CA CYS A 259 -10.16 45.55 -21.40
C CYS A 259 -11.50 46.24 -21.15
N VAL A 260 -11.69 46.74 -19.94
CA VAL A 260 -12.94 47.35 -19.49
C VAL A 260 -12.63 48.77 -18.98
N PRO A 261 -13.43 49.78 -19.36
CA PRO A 261 -13.23 51.14 -18.86
C PRO A 261 -13.31 51.17 -17.34
N ARG A 262 -12.38 51.85 -16.66
CA ARG A 262 -12.33 51.90 -15.19
C ARG A 262 -13.67 52.34 -14.56
N GLN A 263 -14.34 53.31 -15.17
CA GLN A 263 -15.67 53.80 -14.79
C GLN A 263 -16.79 52.73 -14.78
N ASP A 264 -16.64 51.63 -15.52
CA ASP A 264 -17.60 50.53 -15.54
C ASP A 264 -17.33 49.57 -14.35
N LEU A 265 -16.07 49.42 -13.95
CA LEU A 265 -15.65 48.56 -12.84
C LEU A 265 -16.00 49.16 -11.47
N GLU A 266 -15.88 50.48 -11.31
CA GLU A 266 -16.33 51.20 -10.09
C GLU A 266 -17.81 50.95 -9.76
N ARG A 267 -18.63 50.62 -10.77
CA ARG A 267 -20.06 50.35 -10.61
C ARG A 267 -20.37 48.89 -10.24
N LEU A 268 -19.37 48.01 -10.21
CA LEU A 268 -19.54 46.55 -10.14
C LEU A 268 -18.95 45.89 -8.88
N ASP A 269 -18.63 46.67 -7.84
CA ASP A 269 -17.93 46.24 -6.61
C ASP A 269 -18.53 44.99 -5.90
N ALA A 270 -19.84 44.73 -6.03
CA ALA A 270 -20.51 43.58 -5.41
C ALA A 270 -20.68 42.35 -6.33
N MET A 271 -20.40 42.48 -7.64
CA MET A 271 -20.78 41.51 -8.68
C MET A 271 -19.58 40.86 -9.39
N ALA A 272 -18.37 41.36 -9.14
CA ALA A 272 -17.13 40.87 -9.73
C ALA A 272 -16.60 39.56 -9.10
N SER A 273 -17.35 38.90 -8.21
CA SER A 273 -16.91 37.69 -7.50
C SER A 273 -16.56 36.56 -8.47
N GLY A 274 -15.27 36.25 -8.61
CA GLY A 274 -14.75 35.22 -9.51
C GLY A 274 -14.18 35.72 -10.85
N LEU A 275 -14.17 37.03 -11.12
CA LEU A 275 -13.33 37.63 -12.17
C LEU A 275 -12.01 38.13 -11.57
N ARG A 276 -10.88 37.94 -12.26
CA ARG A 276 -9.60 38.52 -11.85
C ARG A 276 -9.45 39.90 -12.49
N ILE A 277 -9.62 40.95 -11.68
CA ILE A 277 -9.46 42.34 -12.11
C ILE A 277 -8.02 42.79 -11.83
N ILE A 278 -7.39 43.37 -12.84
CA ILE A 278 -6.09 44.03 -12.73
C ILE A 278 -6.30 45.52 -13.03
N ASP A 279 -5.99 46.36 -12.06
CA ASP A 279 -6.00 47.82 -12.22
C ASP A 279 -4.58 48.39 -12.12
N PRO A 280 -3.98 48.82 -13.24
CA PRO A 280 -2.66 49.44 -13.25
C PRO A 280 -2.57 50.71 -12.38
N ALA A 281 -3.65 51.47 -12.23
CA ALA A 281 -3.66 52.72 -11.44
C ALA A 281 -3.68 52.46 -9.92
N ALA A 282 -4.33 51.39 -9.48
CA ALA A 282 -4.32 50.97 -8.08
C ALA A 282 -2.92 50.54 -7.62
N SER A 283 -2.14 49.96 -8.52
CA SER A 283 -0.75 49.52 -8.28
C SER A 283 0.22 50.70 -8.11
N ALA A 284 -0.12 51.89 -8.61
CA ALA A 284 0.70 53.10 -8.50
C ALA A 284 0.52 53.86 -7.17
N HIS A 285 -0.61 53.66 -6.47
CA HIS A 285 -0.96 54.40 -5.25
C HIS A 285 -0.53 53.70 -3.94
N GLY A 286 0.02 52.48 -4.00
CA GLY A 286 0.44 51.69 -2.84
C GLY A 286 1.84 52.00 -2.28
N ALA A 287 2.60 52.91 -2.90
CA ALA A 287 3.97 53.21 -2.51
C ALA A 287 4.09 54.52 -1.72
N GLN A 288 3.45 54.60 -0.55
CA GLN A 288 3.82 55.59 0.45
C GLN A 288 3.73 54.98 1.86
N PRO A 289 4.85 54.65 2.51
CA PRO A 289 4.83 54.17 3.89
C PRO A 289 4.55 55.38 4.80
N ASP A 290 3.29 55.60 5.15
CA ASP A 290 2.96 56.46 6.28
C ASP A 290 3.43 55.75 7.55
N GLY A 291 4.54 56.26 8.10
CA GLY A 291 5.07 55.82 9.37
C GLY A 291 4.06 56.08 10.50
N GLY A 292 3.58 55.01 11.11
CA GLY A 292 2.77 55.06 12.31
C GLY A 292 2.42 53.66 12.79
N GLY A 293 3.18 53.14 13.75
CA GLY A 293 2.88 51.86 14.37
C GLY A 293 1.60 51.89 15.21
N ASP A 294 0.90 50.78 15.25
CA ASP A 294 0.36 50.20 16.49
C ASP A 294 -0.04 48.75 16.26
N ASP A 295 0.14 47.94 17.30
CA ASP A 295 0.01 46.50 17.32
C ASP A 295 -1.45 46.04 17.18
N GLY A 296 -1.62 44.92 16.47
CA GLY A 296 -2.89 44.51 15.91
C GLY A 296 -3.90 43.91 16.86
N HIS A 297 -5.13 43.76 16.35
CA HIS A 297 -6.14 42.77 16.74
C HIS A 297 -7.09 42.51 15.55
N HIS A 298 -7.18 41.24 15.15
CA HIS A 298 -8.29 40.47 14.58
C HIS A 298 -9.20 41.01 13.45
N GLY A 299 -9.41 40.14 12.45
CA GLY A 299 -10.73 39.96 11.84
C GLY A 299 -10.71 39.49 10.38
N GLY A 300 -10.84 38.18 10.17
CA GLY A 300 -10.98 37.59 8.85
C GLY A 300 -12.24 38.05 8.11
N GLY A 301 -12.07 38.34 6.81
CA GLY A 301 -13.12 38.58 5.84
C GLY A 301 -12.54 38.39 4.44
N GLY A 302 -12.82 37.24 3.83
CA GLY A 302 -12.35 36.88 2.50
C GLY A 302 -13.03 37.72 1.42
N GLY A 303 -12.24 38.54 0.74
CA GLY A 303 -12.53 39.18 -0.52
C GLY A 303 -11.20 39.49 -1.18
N GLY A 304 -10.74 38.60 -2.07
CA GLY A 304 -9.43 38.69 -2.71
C GLY A 304 -9.37 39.84 -3.72
N GLN A 305 -9.19 41.06 -3.25
CA GLN A 305 -8.56 42.13 -4.02
C GLN A 305 -7.05 41.91 -3.94
N ALA A 306 -6.40 41.79 -5.10
CA ALA A 306 -4.95 41.70 -5.20
C ALA A 306 -4.34 43.02 -4.70
N SER A 307 -4.04 43.10 -3.42
CA SER A 307 -3.10 44.08 -2.86
C SER A 307 -1.74 43.85 -3.53
N GLY A 308 -1.11 44.93 -4.02
CA GLY A 308 0.15 44.92 -4.77
C GLY A 308 1.41 44.52 -3.99
N ASP A 309 1.28 43.58 -3.05
CA ASP A 309 2.35 43.08 -2.18
C ASP A 309 2.60 41.56 -2.35
N ASP A 310 1.81 40.87 -3.18
CA ASP A 310 2.12 39.51 -3.61
C ASP A 310 3.07 39.56 -4.81
N GLY A 311 4.31 39.10 -4.63
CA GLY A 311 5.29 38.92 -5.72
C GLY A 311 4.77 38.00 -6.85
N PRO A 312 5.53 37.89 -7.96
CA PRO A 312 5.13 37.09 -9.12
C PRO A 312 4.88 35.63 -8.72
N ARG A 313 3.79 35.05 -9.21
CA ARG A 313 3.32 33.70 -8.85
C ARG A 313 3.74 32.64 -9.86
N THR A 314 4.06 33.04 -11.08
CA THR A 314 4.40 32.15 -12.18
C THR A 314 5.76 32.49 -12.77
N THR A 315 6.29 31.60 -13.62
CA THR A 315 7.62 31.78 -14.19
C THR A 315 7.61 32.90 -15.23
N TRP A 316 6.58 32.96 -16.07
CA TRP A 316 6.42 34.03 -17.05
C TRP A 316 6.25 35.38 -16.37
N GLY A 317 5.41 35.47 -15.33
CA GLY A 317 5.23 36.71 -14.57
C GLY A 317 6.52 37.24 -13.93
N ALA A 318 7.36 36.35 -13.39
CA ALA A 318 8.66 36.74 -12.84
C ALA A 318 9.62 37.30 -13.92
N LEU A 319 9.68 36.67 -15.09
CA LEU A 319 10.52 37.12 -16.20
C LEU A 319 10.00 38.43 -16.82
N VAL A 320 8.68 38.59 -16.92
CA VAL A 320 8.02 39.82 -17.38
C VAL A 320 8.27 40.96 -16.40
N LEU A 321 8.18 40.69 -15.10
CA LEU A 321 8.50 41.67 -14.07
C LEU A 321 9.94 42.17 -14.23
N ALA A 322 10.90 41.26 -14.46
CA ALA A 322 12.30 41.59 -14.69
C ALA A 322 12.49 42.40 -15.99
N MET A 323 11.91 41.95 -17.10
CA MET A 323 11.97 42.63 -18.40
C MET A 323 11.46 44.07 -18.34
N ALA A 324 10.33 44.30 -17.65
CA ALA A 324 9.63 45.58 -17.65
C ALA A 324 10.10 46.56 -16.57
N GLN A 325 11.20 46.28 -15.85
CA GLN A 325 11.73 47.16 -14.80
C GLN A 325 12.17 48.53 -15.34
N ASP A 326 12.84 48.53 -16.49
CA ASP A 326 13.34 49.73 -17.13
C ASP A 326 13.41 49.53 -18.65
N LEU A 327 13.52 50.65 -19.35
CA LEU A 327 13.53 50.69 -20.81
C LEU A 327 14.71 49.93 -21.44
N GLY A 328 15.89 49.98 -20.81
CA GLY A 328 17.08 49.29 -21.32
C GLY A 328 16.91 47.78 -21.28
N THR A 329 16.43 47.26 -20.14
CA THR A 329 16.10 45.84 -19.97
C THR A 329 14.99 45.39 -20.91
N TRP A 330 13.96 46.23 -21.11
CA TRP A 330 12.86 45.94 -22.04
C TRP A 330 13.35 45.75 -23.47
N VAL A 331 14.13 46.70 -23.99
CA VAL A 331 14.65 46.67 -25.37
C VAL A 331 15.61 45.49 -25.55
N ALA A 332 16.56 45.30 -24.64
CA ALA A 332 17.52 44.21 -24.71
C ALA A 332 16.84 42.83 -24.71
N ALA A 333 15.88 42.61 -23.82
CA ALA A 333 15.14 41.35 -23.75
C ALA A 333 14.27 41.12 -24.99
N TYR A 334 13.62 42.17 -25.52
CA TYR A 334 12.81 42.08 -26.72
C TYR A 334 13.66 41.72 -27.96
N GLU A 335 14.80 42.38 -28.13
CA GLU A 335 15.76 42.08 -29.21
C GLU A 335 16.32 40.66 -29.07
N GLY A 336 16.78 40.28 -27.88
CA GLY A 336 17.32 38.93 -27.61
C GLY A 336 16.30 37.82 -27.86
N MET A 337 15.03 38.01 -27.48
CA MET A 337 13.95 37.09 -27.87
C MET A 337 13.78 37.02 -29.37
N GLY A 338 13.81 38.16 -30.07
CA GLY A 338 13.71 38.22 -31.53
C GLY A 338 14.82 37.44 -32.23
N GLU A 339 16.05 37.57 -31.76
CA GLU A 339 17.20 36.82 -32.27
C GLU A 339 17.00 35.32 -32.09
N ILE A 340 16.62 34.86 -30.90
CA ILE A 340 16.40 33.43 -30.62
C ILE A 340 15.28 32.85 -31.46
N LEU A 341 14.14 33.55 -31.52
CA LEU A 341 12.99 33.10 -32.31
C LEU A 341 13.32 33.06 -33.80
N SER A 342 14.25 33.89 -34.29
CA SER A 342 14.70 33.86 -35.69
C SER A 342 15.52 32.62 -36.04
N LEU A 343 16.09 31.93 -35.05
CA LEU A 343 16.84 30.69 -35.23
C LEU A 343 15.95 29.45 -35.33
N MET A 344 14.65 29.58 -35.03
CA MET A 344 13.70 28.47 -34.97
C MET A 344 12.64 28.61 -36.07
N ASP A 345 12.42 27.53 -36.83
CA ASP A 345 11.42 27.49 -37.91
C ASP A 345 9.98 27.20 -37.41
N ASP A 346 9.85 26.76 -36.15
CA ASP A 346 8.58 26.39 -35.52
C ASP A 346 8.53 26.87 -34.06
N HIS A 347 7.47 27.60 -33.73
CA HIS A 347 7.23 28.24 -32.42
C HIS A 347 6.00 27.66 -31.71
N GLU A 348 5.34 26.63 -32.26
CA GLU A 348 4.07 26.11 -31.73
C GLU A 348 4.23 25.47 -30.35
N ASP A 349 5.34 24.77 -30.09
CA ASP A 349 5.54 24.03 -28.83
C ASP A 349 6.14 24.89 -27.70
N LEU A 350 6.32 26.20 -27.91
CA LEU A 350 6.90 27.09 -26.90
C LEU A 350 5.90 27.46 -25.81
N THR A 351 6.36 27.47 -24.55
CA THR A 351 5.65 28.13 -23.44
C THR A 351 5.92 29.64 -23.48
N PRO A 352 5.03 30.49 -22.94
CA PRO A 352 5.20 31.94 -23.01
C PRO A 352 6.46 32.45 -22.28
N ALA A 353 6.92 31.76 -21.23
CA ALA A 353 8.14 32.11 -20.50
C ALA A 353 9.44 31.76 -21.24
N TRP A 354 9.42 30.76 -22.12
CA TRP A 354 10.63 30.16 -22.68
C TRP A 354 11.50 31.14 -23.48
N PRO A 355 10.95 32.01 -24.36
CA PRO A 355 11.77 32.95 -25.14
C PRO A 355 12.60 33.90 -24.25
N LEU A 356 12.01 34.46 -23.19
CA LEU A 356 12.72 35.33 -22.25
C LEU A 356 13.80 34.59 -21.47
N ALA A 357 13.48 33.38 -20.99
CA ALA A 357 14.44 32.55 -20.28
C ALA A 357 15.63 32.17 -21.18
N MET A 358 15.36 31.92 -22.46
CA MET A 358 16.38 31.58 -23.43
C MET A 358 17.25 32.79 -23.80
N ALA A 359 16.67 33.99 -23.88
CA ALA A 359 17.40 35.25 -24.10
C ALA A 359 18.43 35.47 -22.99
N GLU A 360 17.99 35.37 -21.75
CA GLU A 360 18.87 35.46 -20.57
C GLU A 360 19.91 34.33 -20.51
N ALA A 361 19.58 33.13 -21.00
CA ALA A 361 20.53 32.02 -21.04
C ALA A 361 21.63 32.21 -22.11
N CYS A 362 21.28 32.79 -23.26
CA CYS A 362 22.24 33.10 -24.33
C CYS A 362 23.12 34.30 -23.96
N GLU A 363 22.55 35.33 -23.36
CA GLU A 363 23.26 36.54 -22.92
C GLU A 363 22.92 36.85 -21.45
N PRO A 364 23.69 36.30 -20.49
CA PRO A 364 23.42 36.50 -19.07
C PRO A 364 23.51 37.97 -18.63
N GLY A 365 22.42 38.49 -18.08
CA GLY A 365 22.25 39.88 -17.66
C GLY A 365 21.29 40.71 -18.51
N VAL A 366 20.73 40.15 -19.59
CA VAL A 366 19.72 40.80 -20.44
C VAL A 366 18.46 41.21 -19.66
N LEU A 367 18.03 40.41 -18.68
CA LEU A 367 16.89 40.70 -17.80
C LEU A 367 17.28 41.51 -16.55
N GLY A 368 18.49 42.08 -16.55
CA GLY A 368 18.98 42.97 -15.51
C GLY A 368 19.45 42.27 -14.23
N PRO A 369 20.05 43.03 -13.29
CA PRO A 369 20.69 42.48 -12.09
C PRO A 369 19.69 41.91 -11.07
N ARG A 370 18.45 42.43 -11.00
CA ARG A 370 17.42 41.98 -10.06
C ARG A 370 17.10 40.48 -10.19
N LEU A 371 17.04 39.97 -11.43
CA LEU A 371 16.77 38.56 -11.65
C LEU A 371 17.93 37.67 -11.17
N ARG A 372 19.18 38.16 -11.18
CA ARG A 372 20.35 37.41 -10.69
C ARG A 372 20.38 37.28 -9.17
N GLU A 373 19.79 38.24 -8.45
CA GLU A 373 19.78 38.23 -6.98
C GLU A 373 18.64 37.36 -6.41
N GLU A 374 17.49 37.28 -7.10
CA GLU A 374 16.27 36.69 -6.53
C GLU A 374 15.57 35.64 -7.43
N GLY A 375 15.98 35.45 -8.70
CA GLY A 375 15.17 34.76 -9.70
C GLY A 375 15.89 33.81 -10.67
N GLU A 376 17.15 33.43 -10.41
CA GLU A 376 17.88 32.46 -11.27
C GLU A 376 17.09 31.14 -11.45
N GLY A 377 16.37 30.72 -10.41
CA GLY A 377 15.54 29.52 -10.47
C GLY A 377 14.40 29.60 -11.50
N SER A 378 13.84 30.79 -11.75
CA SER A 378 12.78 30.98 -12.74
C SER A 378 13.28 30.76 -14.17
N ILE A 379 14.52 31.13 -14.49
CA ILE A 379 15.12 30.88 -15.82
C ILE A 379 15.24 29.38 -16.04
N GLU A 380 15.86 28.67 -15.10
CA GLU A 380 16.07 27.23 -15.20
C GLU A 380 14.73 26.47 -15.24
N GLN A 381 13.74 26.91 -14.46
CA GLN A 381 12.38 26.37 -14.45
C GLN A 381 11.69 26.55 -15.81
N ALA A 382 11.78 27.74 -16.44
CA ALA A 382 11.22 27.97 -17.77
C ALA A 382 11.87 27.10 -18.85
N LEU A 383 13.20 26.96 -18.80
CA LEU A 383 13.95 26.17 -19.78
C LEU A 383 13.67 24.66 -19.67
N ILE A 384 13.48 24.14 -18.45
CA ILE A 384 13.18 22.71 -18.26
C ILE A 384 11.70 22.39 -18.49
N ALA A 385 10.80 23.34 -18.20
CA ALA A 385 9.36 23.18 -18.40
C ALA A 385 8.95 23.07 -19.88
N CYS A 386 9.81 23.50 -20.81
CA CYS A 386 9.53 23.48 -22.24
C CYS A 386 10.71 22.91 -23.03
N HIS A 387 10.45 21.80 -23.74
CA HIS A 387 11.38 21.17 -24.67
C HIS A 387 10.82 21.21 -26.08
N PRO A 388 10.93 22.37 -26.78
CA PRO A 388 10.31 22.54 -28.08
C PRO A 388 10.99 21.64 -29.11
N ARG A 389 10.21 21.04 -30.02
CA ARG A 389 10.74 20.13 -31.05
C ARG A 389 11.80 20.79 -31.92
N ALA A 390 11.60 22.07 -32.26
CA ALA A 390 12.55 22.87 -33.03
C ALA A 390 13.94 22.95 -32.37
N LEU A 391 14.07 22.77 -31.05
CA LEU A 391 15.37 22.73 -30.37
C LEU A 391 16.26 21.59 -30.89
N THR A 392 15.67 20.47 -31.34
CA THR A 392 16.42 19.34 -31.92
C THR A 392 17.13 19.68 -33.24
N SER A 393 16.70 20.75 -33.90
CA SER A 393 17.30 21.24 -35.15
C SER A 393 18.33 22.35 -34.94
N VAL A 394 18.49 22.84 -33.71
CA VAL A 394 19.38 23.96 -33.36
C VAL A 394 20.33 23.57 -32.23
N ASP A 395 21.44 22.92 -32.59
CA ASP A 395 22.45 22.41 -31.64
C ASP A 395 22.99 23.49 -30.68
N TYR A 396 23.15 24.72 -31.17
CA TYR A 396 23.58 25.86 -30.36
C TYR A 396 22.66 26.10 -29.17
N LEU A 397 21.35 26.25 -29.42
CA LEU A 397 20.35 26.50 -28.40
C LEU A 397 20.25 25.30 -27.43
N ALA A 398 20.29 24.07 -27.93
CA ALA A 398 20.33 22.88 -27.09
C ALA A 398 21.55 22.86 -26.14
N SER A 399 22.72 23.30 -26.62
CA SER A 399 23.94 23.40 -25.81
C SER A 399 23.83 24.47 -24.72
N VAL A 400 23.26 25.64 -25.02
CA VAL A 400 23.01 26.72 -24.05
C VAL A 400 22.12 26.24 -22.91
N VAL A 401 21.02 25.53 -23.23
CA VAL A 401 20.12 24.96 -22.20
C VAL A 401 20.87 24.00 -21.30
N ALA A 402 21.66 23.08 -21.88
CA ALA A 402 22.42 22.10 -21.10
C ALA A 402 23.49 22.76 -20.22
N GLU A 403 24.24 23.73 -20.76
CA GLU A 403 25.26 24.48 -20.02
C GLU A 403 24.65 25.30 -18.89
N ARG A 404 23.52 25.97 -19.14
CA ARG A 404 22.83 26.76 -18.11
C ARG A 404 22.32 25.89 -16.97
N LEU A 405 21.60 24.81 -17.29
CA LEU A 405 21.02 23.90 -16.28
C LEU A 405 22.09 23.16 -15.47
N LEU A 406 23.12 22.62 -16.14
CA LEU A 406 24.14 21.80 -15.47
C LEU A 406 25.28 22.63 -14.85
N GLY A 407 25.48 23.84 -15.35
CA GLY A 407 26.46 24.81 -14.86
C GLY A 407 25.99 25.61 -13.63
N SER A 408 24.71 25.50 -13.25
CA SER A 408 24.17 26.21 -12.09
C SER A 408 24.92 25.89 -10.79
N SER A 409 25.19 26.93 -9.99
CA SER A 409 25.89 26.85 -8.72
C SER A 409 24.98 26.55 -7.53
N GLN A 410 23.68 26.34 -7.76
CA GLN A 410 22.71 26.02 -6.72
C GLN A 410 23.07 24.72 -6.00
N ARG A 411 22.97 24.76 -4.67
CA ARG A 411 23.33 23.62 -3.80
C ARG A 411 22.15 23.04 -3.04
N HIS A 412 21.03 23.74 -3.00
CA HIS A 412 19.87 23.31 -2.23
C HIS A 412 19.10 22.21 -2.98
N PRO A 413 18.80 21.05 -2.36
CA PRO A 413 18.09 19.96 -3.04
C PRO A 413 16.71 20.34 -3.57
N ALA A 414 16.00 21.24 -2.87
CA ALA A 414 14.67 21.70 -3.27
C ALA A 414 14.63 22.28 -4.69
N HIS A 415 15.67 23.03 -5.06
CA HIS A 415 15.80 23.63 -6.38
C HIS A 415 15.87 22.57 -7.48
N TRP A 416 16.74 21.57 -7.30
CA TRP A 416 16.86 20.47 -8.28
C TRP A 416 15.60 19.61 -8.32
N TYR A 417 14.95 19.41 -7.17
CA TYR A 417 13.70 18.67 -7.09
C TYR A 417 12.54 19.39 -7.79
N SER A 418 12.46 20.72 -7.71
CA SER A 418 11.45 21.51 -8.44
C SER A 418 11.70 21.52 -9.95
N LEU A 419 12.97 21.53 -10.38
CA LEU A 419 13.32 21.39 -11.81
C LEU A 419 12.93 20.02 -12.35
N LEU A 420 13.21 18.95 -11.59
CA LEU A 420 12.78 17.59 -11.96
C LEU A 420 11.25 17.48 -12.04
N ALA A 421 10.53 18.18 -11.17
CA ALA A 421 9.07 18.22 -11.19
C ALA A 421 8.49 18.98 -12.39
N ALA A 422 9.26 19.89 -12.99
CA ALA A 422 8.85 20.64 -14.18
C ALA A 422 9.14 19.91 -15.50
N VAL A 423 9.85 18.77 -15.49
CA VAL A 423 10.14 18.01 -16.71
C VAL A 423 8.84 17.47 -17.33
N PRO A 424 8.53 17.80 -18.59
CA PRO A 424 7.33 17.30 -19.27
C PRO A 424 7.31 15.77 -19.39
N GLU A 425 6.13 15.16 -19.39
CA GLU A 425 5.95 13.69 -19.41
C GLU A 425 6.66 13.00 -20.59
N HIS A 426 6.64 13.63 -21.77
CA HIS A 426 7.16 13.07 -23.02
C HIS A 426 8.67 13.31 -23.23
N SER A 427 9.36 13.88 -22.24
CA SER A 427 10.77 14.29 -22.34
C SER A 427 11.75 13.31 -21.69
N GLY A 428 11.29 12.12 -21.31
CA GLY A 428 12.09 11.07 -20.67
C GLY A 428 13.27 10.62 -21.56
N GLY A 429 14.50 10.74 -21.06
CA GLY A 429 15.72 10.28 -21.76
C GLY A 429 16.68 11.39 -22.23
N ASN A 430 16.36 12.67 -22.01
CA ASN A 430 17.28 13.77 -22.31
C ASN A 430 18.51 13.76 -21.37
N ARG A 431 19.72 13.96 -21.93
CA ARG A 431 20.97 14.07 -21.14
C ARG A 431 20.91 15.16 -20.08
N ALA A 432 20.22 16.27 -20.34
CA ALA A 432 20.03 17.34 -19.38
C ALA A 432 19.26 16.86 -18.13
N VAL A 433 18.18 16.09 -18.34
CA VAL A 433 17.36 15.51 -17.24
C VAL A 433 18.19 14.54 -16.39
N SER A 434 19.02 13.69 -17.02
CA SER A 434 19.94 12.82 -16.28
C SER A 434 20.97 13.60 -15.46
N GLY A 435 21.45 14.74 -15.99
CA GLY A 435 22.36 15.63 -15.26
C GLY A 435 21.67 16.32 -14.07
N LEU A 436 20.42 16.75 -14.22
CA LEU A 436 19.60 17.29 -13.12
C LEU A 436 19.38 16.27 -12.01
N ALA A 437 19.05 15.02 -12.34
CA ALA A 437 18.89 13.95 -11.36
C ALA A 437 20.21 13.67 -10.59
N THR A 438 21.34 13.77 -11.29
CA THR A 438 22.68 13.65 -10.67
C THR A 438 22.94 14.81 -9.71
N LYS A 439 22.68 16.07 -10.13
CA LYS A 439 22.83 17.26 -9.29
C LYS A 439 21.91 17.23 -8.07
N TYR A 440 20.66 16.78 -8.25
CA TYR A 440 19.73 16.55 -7.16
C TYR A 440 20.32 15.58 -6.12
N LEU A 441 20.80 14.40 -6.53
CA LEU A 441 21.41 13.46 -5.59
C LEU A 441 22.67 14.01 -4.91
N GLU A 442 23.56 14.66 -5.66
CA GLU A 442 24.76 15.29 -5.11
C GLU A 442 24.40 16.33 -4.04
N ALA A 443 23.38 17.16 -4.30
CA ALA A 443 22.86 18.12 -3.32
C ALA A 443 22.27 17.43 -2.09
N VAL A 444 21.44 16.40 -2.29
CA VAL A 444 20.84 15.60 -1.20
C VAL A 444 21.91 14.96 -0.32
N CYS A 445 23.01 14.48 -0.91
CA CYS A 445 24.14 13.90 -0.17
C CYS A 445 24.85 14.91 0.74
N THR A 446 24.66 16.22 0.50
CA THR A 446 25.23 17.30 1.33
C THR A 446 24.24 17.93 2.32
N ASP A 447 22.93 17.78 2.12
CA ASP A 447 21.89 18.38 2.95
C ASP A 447 21.06 17.33 3.70
N ARG A 448 21.36 17.15 4.98
CA ARG A 448 20.70 16.18 5.85
C ARG A 448 19.28 16.56 6.21
N SER A 449 19.01 17.87 6.34
CA SER A 449 17.70 18.35 6.76
C SER A 449 16.63 17.93 5.75
N TRP A 450 16.98 17.93 4.47
CA TRP A 450 16.16 17.48 3.36
C TRP A 450 15.80 15.98 3.40
N LEU A 451 16.71 15.14 3.90
CA LEU A 451 16.50 13.69 4.06
C LEU A 451 15.67 13.34 5.30
N THR A 452 15.69 14.19 6.31
CA THR A 452 14.96 14.00 7.57
C THR A 452 13.63 14.75 7.63
N ASP A 453 13.33 15.58 6.64
CA ASP A 453 12.04 16.27 6.52
C ASP A 453 10.94 15.28 6.08
N LEU A 454 10.15 14.87 7.07
CA LEU A 454 9.07 13.91 6.93
C LEU A 454 7.75 14.57 6.50
N GLU A 455 7.61 15.88 6.66
CA GLU A 455 6.41 16.64 6.28
C GLU A 455 6.43 17.02 4.80
N ARG A 456 7.60 17.02 4.16
CA ARG A 456 7.73 17.34 2.72
C ARG A 456 6.91 16.38 1.84
N PRO A 457 5.99 16.87 1.00
CA PRO A 457 5.27 16.01 0.06
C PRO A 457 6.20 15.48 -1.03
N ALA A 458 5.91 14.27 -1.53
CA ALA A 458 6.51 13.78 -2.77
C ALA A 458 5.83 14.46 -3.97
N LEU A 459 6.60 14.86 -4.97
CA LEU A 459 6.08 15.48 -6.18
C LEU A 459 6.04 14.39 -7.26
N GLU A 460 4.84 13.93 -7.62
CA GLU A 460 4.65 12.82 -8.56
C GLU A 460 5.46 12.97 -9.87
N PRO A 461 5.54 14.17 -10.50
CA PRO A 461 6.35 14.33 -11.71
C PRO A 461 7.86 14.10 -11.48
N ALA A 462 8.39 14.54 -10.34
CA ALA A 462 9.79 14.31 -9.98
C ALA A 462 10.05 12.84 -9.64
N THR A 463 9.12 12.22 -8.90
CA THR A 463 9.17 10.79 -8.55
C THR A 463 9.30 9.95 -9.82
N ARG A 464 8.44 10.17 -10.82
CA ARG A 464 8.47 9.47 -12.11
C ARG A 464 9.83 9.58 -12.80
N VAL A 465 10.38 10.80 -12.90
CA VAL A 465 11.68 11.05 -13.55
C VAL A 465 12.81 10.33 -12.82
N LEU A 466 12.84 10.40 -11.48
CA LEU A 466 13.85 9.74 -10.66
C LEU A 466 13.72 8.21 -10.70
N GLU A 467 12.51 7.68 -10.80
CA GLU A 467 12.24 6.25 -10.91
C GLU A 467 12.72 5.68 -12.27
N GLU A 468 12.45 6.38 -13.36
CA GLU A 468 12.96 6.03 -14.69
C GLU A 468 14.48 6.12 -14.77
N TRP A 469 15.06 7.21 -14.26
CA TRP A 469 16.50 7.45 -14.26
C TRP A 469 17.28 6.47 -13.36
N SER A 470 16.78 6.19 -12.16
CA SER A 470 17.45 5.30 -11.19
C SER A 470 17.58 3.85 -11.65
N ARG A 471 16.68 3.40 -12.54
CA ARG A 471 16.77 2.07 -13.18
C ARG A 471 17.84 1.98 -14.26
N GLN A 472 18.34 3.10 -14.76
CA GLN A 472 19.40 3.10 -15.78
C GLN A 472 20.75 2.77 -15.12
N PRO A 473 21.68 2.08 -15.83
CA PRO A 473 22.98 1.70 -15.28
C PRO A 473 23.79 2.88 -14.73
N HIS A 474 23.72 4.04 -15.40
CA HIS A 474 24.41 5.26 -14.95
C HIS A 474 23.80 5.82 -13.65
N GLY A 475 22.47 5.91 -13.57
CA GLY A 475 21.77 6.38 -12.37
C GLY A 475 22.04 5.48 -11.17
N ALA A 476 21.96 4.15 -11.35
CA ALA A 476 22.28 3.18 -10.31
C ALA A 476 23.72 3.34 -9.75
N ALA A 477 24.70 3.63 -10.62
CA ALA A 477 26.08 3.87 -10.19
C ALA A 477 26.28 5.18 -9.41
N VAL A 478 25.52 6.24 -9.74
CA VAL A 478 25.52 7.49 -8.98
C VAL A 478 24.87 7.28 -7.61
N ILE A 479 23.72 6.59 -7.57
CA ILE A 479 23.01 6.26 -6.32
C ILE A 479 23.93 5.46 -5.38
N ASP A 480 24.61 4.42 -5.87
CA ASP A 480 25.50 3.60 -5.07
C ASP A 480 26.63 4.42 -4.39
N ARG A 481 27.24 5.33 -5.15
CA ARG A 481 28.27 6.26 -4.64
C ARG A 481 27.69 7.20 -3.58
N CYS A 482 26.52 7.77 -3.84
CA CYS A 482 25.89 8.75 -2.96
C CYS A 482 25.36 8.10 -1.67
N LEU A 483 24.76 6.90 -1.77
CA LEU A 483 24.38 6.09 -0.62
C LEU A 483 25.60 5.74 0.24
N THR A 484 26.72 5.35 -0.38
CA THR A 484 27.95 5.09 0.37
C THR A 484 28.38 6.32 1.18
N GLN A 485 28.25 7.53 0.64
CA GLN A 485 28.56 8.77 1.38
C GLN A 485 27.56 9.08 2.50
N ILE A 486 26.25 8.94 2.23
CA ILE A 486 25.18 9.16 3.23
C ILE A 486 25.34 8.17 4.39
N LEU A 487 25.67 6.91 4.09
CA LEU A 487 25.75 5.82 5.06
C LEU A 487 27.09 5.75 5.79
N ALA A 488 28.20 6.16 5.17
CA ALA A 488 29.54 6.14 5.78
C ALA A 488 29.79 7.29 6.75
N ALA A 489 28.93 8.33 6.80
CA ALA A 489 29.12 9.47 7.67
C ALA A 489 28.93 9.09 9.16
N PRO A 490 30.00 8.97 9.97
CA PRO A 490 29.90 8.69 11.40
C PRO A 490 29.40 9.95 12.12
N GLY A 491 28.71 9.79 13.25
CA GLY A 491 28.04 10.86 13.98
C GLY A 491 28.79 12.21 14.02
N GLY A 492 28.10 13.29 13.62
CA GLY A 492 28.52 14.67 13.86
C GLY A 492 28.66 15.57 12.63
N ILE A 493 27.52 16.10 12.15
CA ILE A 493 27.44 17.51 11.69
C ILE A 493 26.17 18.09 12.33
N ILE A 494 26.11 18.11 13.67
CA ILE A 494 25.19 18.93 14.46
C ILE A 494 25.95 19.25 15.77
N PRO A 495 26.32 20.52 16.07
CA PRO A 495 26.53 20.95 17.46
C PRO A 495 25.17 20.90 18.17
N PRO A 496 25.09 20.52 19.45
CA PRO A 496 23.84 20.24 20.14
C PRO A 496 22.88 21.44 20.03
N ILE A 497 21.78 21.29 19.27
CA ILE A 497 20.70 22.26 19.29
C ILE A 497 20.02 22.13 20.65
N ALA A 498 20.06 23.21 21.41
CA ALA A 498 19.34 23.36 22.65
C ALA A 498 17.86 23.05 22.41
N ALA A 499 17.33 22.12 23.20
CA ALA A 499 15.92 21.77 23.21
C ALA A 499 15.06 23.02 23.45
N ALA A 500 14.28 23.43 22.44
CA ALA A 500 13.04 24.14 22.69
C ALA A 500 12.00 23.09 23.12
N PRO A 501 11.31 23.26 24.27
CA PRO A 501 10.39 22.26 24.79
C PRO A 501 9.09 22.24 23.97
N PRO A 502 8.50 21.08 23.65
CA PRO A 502 7.10 21.02 23.25
C PRO A 502 6.25 21.28 24.49
N HIS A 503 5.36 22.27 24.40
CA HIS A 503 4.32 22.48 25.38
C HIS A 503 3.44 21.23 25.49
N GLY A 504 3.36 20.68 26.71
CA GLY A 504 2.20 19.99 27.23
C GLY A 504 1.93 18.58 26.70
N LEU A 505 2.53 17.58 27.33
CA LEU A 505 1.86 16.39 27.84
C LEU A 505 2.82 15.67 28.81
N GLY A 506 2.47 15.66 30.09
CA GLY A 506 3.30 15.14 31.16
C GLY A 506 3.50 13.63 31.06
N LEU A 507 4.73 13.22 30.77
CA LEU A 507 5.27 11.90 31.11
C LEU A 507 6.69 12.11 31.64
N GLU A 508 6.79 12.36 32.94
CA GLU A 508 8.07 12.34 33.64
C GLU A 508 8.59 10.90 33.74
N GLY A 509 9.87 10.72 33.38
CA GLY A 509 10.68 9.57 33.80
C GLY A 509 10.89 8.48 32.75
N ARG A 510 11.91 8.66 31.89
CA ARG A 510 12.81 7.60 31.41
C ARG A 510 13.99 8.21 30.65
N SER A 511 15.08 8.44 31.37
CA SER A 511 16.40 8.67 30.81
C SER A 511 16.93 7.38 30.18
N GLY A 512 16.64 7.17 28.90
CA GLY A 512 17.32 6.20 28.05
C GLY A 512 18.18 6.97 27.05
N ALA A 513 19.41 7.32 27.41
CA ALA A 513 20.35 7.84 26.43
C ALA A 513 20.64 6.74 25.41
N SER A 514 20.06 6.84 24.22
CA SER A 514 20.36 5.96 23.09
C SER A 514 21.86 6.02 22.78
N SER A 515 22.49 4.87 22.53
CA SER A 515 23.86 4.85 22.00
C SER A 515 23.95 5.75 20.76
N PRO A 516 25.03 6.55 20.56
CA PRO A 516 25.21 7.36 19.36
C PRO A 516 25.07 6.55 18.05
N ASP A 517 25.45 5.28 18.09
CA ASP A 517 25.31 4.35 16.95
C ASP A 517 23.84 4.01 16.64
N GLY A 518 22.98 3.97 17.66
CA GLY A 518 21.55 3.69 17.50
C GLY A 518 20.79 4.85 16.86
N HIS A 519 21.10 6.08 17.23
CA HIS A 519 20.51 7.26 16.61
C HIS A 519 20.92 7.38 15.14
N ALA A 520 22.17 7.06 14.81
CA ALA A 520 22.66 7.04 13.43
C ALA A 520 21.88 6.03 12.57
N LEU A 521 21.61 4.82 13.08
CA LEU A 521 20.87 3.79 12.35
C LEU A 521 19.41 4.20 12.04
N ALA A 522 18.75 4.87 12.99
CA ALA A 522 17.40 5.40 12.79
C ALA A 522 17.35 6.52 11.73
N LEU A 523 18.35 7.41 11.72
CA LEU A 523 18.50 8.44 10.68
C LEU A 523 18.79 7.84 9.31
N GLN A 524 19.62 6.80 9.23
CA GLN A 524 19.89 6.08 7.97
C GLN A 524 18.62 5.46 7.42
N LEU A 525 17.79 4.81 8.25
CA LEU A 525 16.50 4.25 7.81
C LEU A 525 15.55 5.35 7.30
N THR A 526 15.53 6.50 7.99
CA THR A 526 14.71 7.65 7.60
C THR A 526 15.15 8.22 6.25
N ALA A 527 16.46 8.37 6.04
CA ALA A 527 17.01 8.83 4.76
C ALA A 527 16.70 7.85 3.63
N LEU A 528 16.82 6.54 3.85
CA LEU A 528 16.45 5.52 2.86
C LEU A 528 14.96 5.58 2.51
N ASP A 529 14.08 5.71 3.52
CA ASP A 529 12.65 5.89 3.31
C ASP A 529 12.36 7.13 2.46
N ARG A 530 13.02 8.26 2.75
CA ARG A 530 12.86 9.52 2.03
C ARG A 530 13.27 9.40 0.56
N LEU A 531 14.43 8.81 0.29
CA LEU A 531 14.92 8.61 -1.09
C LEU A 531 13.95 7.74 -1.90
N MET A 532 13.38 6.69 -1.29
CA MET A 532 12.38 5.85 -1.96
C MET A 532 11.05 6.58 -2.18
N ARG A 533 10.61 7.43 -1.24
CA ARG A 533 9.41 8.28 -1.44
C ARG A 533 9.58 9.30 -2.55
N ASP A 534 10.80 9.80 -2.74
CA ASP A 534 11.16 10.66 -3.86
C ASP A 534 11.31 9.88 -5.18
N GLY A 535 11.07 8.56 -5.20
CA GLY A 535 11.00 7.74 -6.42
C GLY A 535 12.27 6.97 -6.78
N LEU A 536 13.33 7.02 -5.97
CA LEU A 536 14.59 6.36 -6.30
C LEU A 536 14.53 4.85 -6.09
N ALA A 537 14.86 4.09 -7.13
CA ALA A 537 15.11 2.66 -7.03
C ALA A 537 16.51 2.41 -6.41
N LEU A 538 16.54 2.06 -5.11
CA LEU A 538 17.79 1.88 -4.39
C LEU A 538 18.41 0.49 -4.63
N PRO A 539 19.72 0.39 -4.94
CA PRO A 539 20.40 -0.89 -5.10
C PRO A 539 20.41 -1.72 -3.82
N THR A 540 19.99 -3.00 -3.91
CA THR A 540 19.92 -3.91 -2.74
C THR A 540 21.25 -4.06 -2.02
N ALA A 541 22.37 -4.03 -2.75
CA ALA A 541 23.72 -4.15 -2.18
C ALA A 541 24.08 -2.97 -1.24
N ALA A 542 23.66 -1.75 -1.58
CA ALA A 542 23.95 -0.55 -0.80
C ALA A 542 23.07 -0.44 0.45
N VAL A 543 21.79 -0.83 0.36
CA VAL A 543 20.84 -0.79 1.49
C VAL A 543 20.96 -1.99 2.43
N GLY A 544 21.48 -3.12 1.92
CA GLY A 544 21.62 -4.37 2.66
C GLY A 544 22.30 -4.24 4.03
N PRO A 545 23.46 -3.56 4.17
CA PRO A 545 24.12 -3.40 5.45
C PRO A 545 23.28 -2.70 6.53
N VAL A 546 22.53 -1.65 6.14
CA VAL A 546 21.65 -0.90 7.05
C VAL A 546 20.45 -1.74 7.46
N LEU A 547 19.77 -2.35 6.47
CA LEU A 547 18.66 -3.24 6.72
C LEU A 547 19.07 -4.39 7.63
N SER A 548 20.26 -4.96 7.41
CA SER A 548 20.76 -6.07 8.20
C SER A 548 21.04 -5.69 9.66
N GLN A 549 21.60 -4.50 9.92
CA GLN A 549 21.77 -3.99 11.29
C GLN A 549 20.42 -3.73 11.97
N ILE A 550 19.43 -3.20 11.24
CA ILE A 550 18.07 -3.01 11.76
C ILE A 550 17.42 -4.36 12.05
N GLY A 551 17.51 -5.31 11.12
CA GLY A 551 17.02 -6.68 11.30
C GLY A 551 17.65 -7.35 12.53
N GLU A 552 18.94 -7.14 12.77
CA GLU A 552 19.61 -7.61 13.99
C GLU A 552 19.05 -6.95 15.25
N ALA A 553 18.91 -5.62 15.26
CA ALA A 553 18.39 -4.88 16.41
C ALA A 553 16.94 -5.30 16.76
N LEU A 554 16.13 -5.62 15.75
CA LEU A 554 14.76 -6.10 15.90
C LEU A 554 14.69 -7.57 16.37
N CYS A 555 15.60 -8.44 15.90
CA CYS A 555 15.59 -9.88 16.21
C CYS A 555 16.32 -10.26 17.51
N ARG A 556 17.27 -9.46 17.99
CA ARG A 556 18.16 -9.83 19.11
C ARG A 556 17.44 -9.74 20.47
N ARG A 557 17.23 -10.91 21.10
CA ARG A 557 16.69 -11.02 22.48
C ARG A 557 17.69 -10.37 23.45
N GLY A 558 17.29 -9.25 24.07
CA GLY A 558 18.15 -8.45 24.96
C GLY A 558 18.99 -7.35 24.27
N GLY A 559 18.73 -7.04 23.00
CA GLY A 559 19.28 -5.85 22.34
C GLY A 559 18.79 -4.53 22.96
N ASP A 560 19.43 -3.41 22.61
CA ASP A 560 19.13 -2.08 23.16
C ASP A 560 17.64 -1.71 23.00
N PRO A 561 16.86 -1.66 24.10
CA PRO A 561 15.44 -1.34 24.04
C PRO A 561 15.18 0.11 23.62
N GLY A 562 16.14 1.02 23.81
CA GLY A 562 16.07 2.40 23.35
C GLY A 562 16.10 2.47 21.81
N LEU A 563 17.09 1.82 21.19
CA LEU A 563 17.19 1.72 19.72
C LEU A 563 15.94 1.07 19.11
N ARG A 564 15.46 -0.04 19.69
CA ARG A 564 14.23 -0.69 19.21
C ARG A 564 13.05 0.26 19.26
N SER A 565 12.84 0.96 20.39
CA SER A 565 11.74 1.91 20.54
C SER A 565 11.86 3.07 19.55
N GLN A 566 13.08 3.54 19.28
CA GLN A 566 13.34 4.59 18.31
C GLN A 566 12.96 4.15 16.89
N ILE A 567 13.39 2.95 16.45
CA ILE A 567 13.03 2.40 15.12
C ILE A 567 11.51 2.25 14.97
N LEU A 568 10.85 1.68 15.98
CA LEU A 568 9.39 1.47 15.95
C LEU A 568 8.60 2.80 15.95
N GLY A 569 9.18 3.88 16.46
CA GLY A 569 8.59 5.22 16.45
C GLY A 569 8.77 5.98 15.13
N LEU A 570 9.54 5.46 14.16
CA LEU A 570 9.78 6.14 12.90
C LEU A 570 8.55 6.08 11.98
N PRO A 571 8.09 7.21 11.39
CA PRO A 571 6.95 7.24 10.48
C PRO A 571 7.36 6.85 9.05
N ILE A 572 7.90 5.64 8.88
CA ILE A 572 8.35 5.13 7.58
C ILE A 572 7.20 4.56 6.72
N SER A 573 7.40 4.60 5.40
CA SER A 573 6.44 4.13 4.41
C SER A 573 6.23 2.62 4.47
N ARG A 574 5.14 2.14 3.86
CA ARG A 574 4.84 0.71 3.74
C ARG A 574 5.95 -0.02 2.98
N SER A 575 6.49 0.57 1.92
CA SER A 575 7.54 -0.02 1.09
C SER A 575 8.83 -0.26 1.88
N THR A 576 9.27 0.72 2.68
CA THR A 576 10.44 0.56 3.56
C THR A 576 10.21 -0.50 4.64
N ARG A 577 9.01 -0.52 5.24
CA ARG A 577 8.65 -1.56 6.22
C ARG A 577 8.68 -2.95 5.61
N GLN A 578 8.25 -3.10 4.35
CA GLN A 578 8.33 -4.37 3.62
C GLN A 578 9.78 -4.83 3.43
N LEU A 579 10.72 -3.92 3.13
CA LEU A 579 12.15 -4.26 3.04
C LEU A 579 12.71 -4.73 4.38
N VAL A 580 12.38 -4.03 5.47
CA VAL A 580 12.78 -4.44 6.83
C VAL A 580 12.17 -5.80 7.19
N ALA A 581 10.89 -6.02 6.87
CA ALA A 581 10.20 -7.30 7.09
C ALA A 581 10.85 -8.45 6.32
N THR A 582 11.30 -8.19 5.08
CA THR A 582 12.00 -9.17 4.24
C THR A 582 13.36 -9.55 4.84
N GLU A 583 14.11 -8.58 5.37
CA GLU A 583 15.38 -8.85 6.08
C GLU A 583 15.16 -9.61 7.39
N VAL A 584 14.13 -9.26 8.16
CA VAL A 584 13.75 -9.99 9.38
C VAL A 584 13.37 -11.44 9.03
N GLU A 585 12.60 -11.66 7.97
CA GLU A 585 12.27 -13.00 7.46
C GLU A 585 13.54 -13.78 7.05
N ALA A 586 14.47 -13.14 6.34
CA ALA A 586 15.75 -13.75 5.96
C ALA A 586 16.55 -14.17 7.20
N ARG A 587 16.59 -13.33 8.25
CA ARG A 587 17.26 -13.63 9.52
C ARG A 587 16.54 -14.67 10.39
N LEU A 588 15.23 -14.78 10.29
CA LEU A 588 14.49 -15.87 10.93
C LEU A 588 14.78 -17.21 10.25
N ARG A 589 15.06 -17.19 8.94
CA ARG A 589 15.42 -18.36 8.12
C ARG A 589 16.89 -18.77 8.29
N GLU A 590 17.81 -17.82 8.16
CA GLU A 590 19.26 -18.04 8.23
C GLU A 590 19.74 -17.99 9.69
N ARG A 591 20.39 -19.06 10.15
CA ARG A 591 21.00 -19.08 11.48
C ARG A 591 22.51 -19.24 11.41
N PRO A 592 23.28 -18.22 11.82
CA PRO A 592 24.65 -18.41 12.23
C PRO A 592 24.68 -19.16 13.57
N ASP A 593 25.58 -20.12 13.73
CA ASP A 593 26.08 -20.62 15.02
C ASP A 593 25.24 -21.59 15.86
N ALA A 594 24.66 -22.62 15.25
CA ALA A 594 24.37 -23.86 15.98
C ALA A 594 25.33 -24.97 15.52
N PRO A 595 26.29 -25.45 16.35
CA PRO A 595 27.10 -26.61 16.01
C PRO A 595 26.18 -27.77 15.64
N ALA A 596 26.51 -28.45 14.54
CA ALA A 596 25.72 -29.50 13.93
C ALA A 596 25.12 -30.45 15.00
N GLY A 597 23.81 -30.33 15.25
CA GLY A 597 23.08 -31.18 16.20
C GLY A 597 22.13 -30.48 17.18
N ARG A 598 22.21 -29.16 17.38
CA ARG A 598 21.25 -28.42 18.24
C ARG A 598 20.76 -27.12 17.61
N ARG A 599 19.82 -27.21 16.67
CA ARG A 599 18.98 -26.06 16.29
C ARG A 599 18.16 -25.64 17.53
N GLY A 600 18.43 -24.47 18.12
CA GLY A 600 17.61 -23.90 19.21
C GLY A 600 16.24 -23.44 18.72
N ALA A 601 15.29 -23.05 19.58
CA ALA A 601 14.05 -22.40 19.15
C ALA A 601 14.33 -20.98 18.62
N PRO A 602 13.70 -20.49 17.52
CA PRO A 602 13.82 -19.08 17.17
C PRO A 602 13.34 -18.25 18.36
N PRO A 603 14.04 -17.17 18.75
CA PRO A 603 13.53 -16.29 19.80
C PRO A 603 12.19 -15.73 19.35
N LEU A 604 11.22 -15.67 20.27
CA LEU A 604 9.99 -14.94 20.02
C LEU A 604 10.33 -13.46 19.83
N LEU A 605 9.89 -12.89 18.71
CA LEU A 605 10.00 -11.45 18.48
C LEU A 605 9.15 -10.69 19.49
N ASP A 606 9.58 -9.46 19.81
CA ASP A 606 8.82 -8.55 20.66
C ASP A 606 7.45 -8.24 19.98
N PRO A 607 6.31 -8.32 20.71
CA PRO A 607 5.00 -8.07 20.13
C PRO A 607 4.88 -6.72 19.42
N ARG A 608 5.59 -5.67 19.90
CA ARG A 608 5.58 -4.35 19.26
C ARG A 608 6.30 -4.36 17.91
N VAL A 609 7.33 -5.20 17.75
CA VAL A 609 8.03 -5.37 16.48
C VAL A 609 7.14 -6.09 15.48
N LEU A 610 6.45 -7.14 15.93
CA LEU A 610 5.50 -7.88 15.09
C LEU A 610 4.36 -6.97 14.63
N ASP A 611 3.76 -6.22 15.53
CA ASP A 611 2.70 -5.26 15.19
C ASP A 611 3.18 -4.18 14.21
N TRP A 612 4.39 -3.64 14.40
CA TRP A 612 4.95 -2.63 13.49
C TRP A 612 5.26 -3.17 12.09
N LEU A 613 5.78 -4.40 11.99
CA LEU A 613 6.10 -5.04 10.70
C LEU A 613 4.86 -5.52 9.95
N THR A 614 3.86 -6.04 10.68
CA THR A 614 2.65 -6.64 10.09
C THR A 614 1.48 -5.66 9.98
N GLN A 615 1.49 -4.59 10.77
CA GLN A 615 0.38 -3.65 10.95
C GLN A 615 -0.97 -4.34 11.23
N GLY A 616 -0.94 -5.47 11.93
CA GLY A 616 -2.14 -6.27 12.24
C GLY A 616 -2.74 -7.03 11.05
N ALA A 617 -2.04 -7.11 9.90
CA ALA A 617 -2.46 -7.86 8.72
C ALA A 617 -1.47 -8.99 8.38
N PRO A 618 -1.94 -10.11 7.79
CA PRO A 618 -1.04 -11.13 7.27
C PRO A 618 -0.15 -10.52 6.18
N VAL A 619 1.16 -10.73 6.28
CA VAL A 619 2.12 -10.28 5.27
C VAL A 619 2.35 -11.43 4.29
N PRO A 620 1.86 -11.33 3.04
CA PRO A 620 2.07 -12.38 2.04
C PRO A 620 3.58 -12.63 1.82
N ASP A 621 3.95 -13.87 1.54
CA ASP A 621 5.32 -14.30 1.20
C ASP A 621 6.37 -14.23 2.32
N LEU A 622 5.99 -13.95 3.58
CA LEU A 622 6.88 -13.95 4.76
C LEU A 622 6.42 -14.96 5.84
N PRO A 623 6.59 -16.28 5.60
CA PRO A 623 5.99 -17.32 6.44
C PRO A 623 6.58 -17.42 7.86
N HIS A 624 7.86 -17.09 8.08
CA HIS A 624 8.44 -17.13 9.43
C HIS A 624 7.91 -15.98 10.29
N LEU A 625 7.74 -14.81 9.69
CA LEU A 625 7.13 -13.65 10.36
C LEU A 625 5.66 -13.92 10.71
N GLU A 626 4.89 -14.53 9.80
CA GLU A 626 3.50 -14.93 10.06
C GLU A 626 3.39 -15.91 11.23
N ALA A 627 4.27 -16.93 11.27
CA ALA A 627 4.30 -17.88 12.37
C ALA A 627 4.65 -17.23 13.71
N GLN A 628 5.57 -16.26 13.73
CA GLN A 628 5.91 -15.50 14.94
C GLN A 628 4.72 -14.68 15.45
N ALA A 629 3.98 -14.00 14.56
CA ALA A 629 2.78 -13.25 14.91
C ALA A 629 1.68 -14.16 15.49
N ALA A 630 1.42 -15.30 14.85
CA ALA A 630 0.42 -16.26 15.31
C ALA A 630 0.77 -16.87 16.68
N LEU A 631 2.07 -17.16 16.92
CA LEU A 631 2.56 -17.63 18.21
C LEU A 631 2.46 -16.56 19.30
N ALA A 632 2.82 -15.31 19.01
CA ALA A 632 2.71 -14.21 19.97
C ALA A 632 1.25 -14.00 20.42
N LEU A 633 0.31 -14.01 19.47
CA LEU A 633 -1.13 -13.90 19.76
C LEU A 633 -1.68 -15.07 20.60
N LEU A 634 -1.16 -16.29 20.39
CA LEU A 634 -1.54 -17.45 21.18
C LEU A 634 -1.05 -17.33 22.63
N ILE A 635 0.17 -16.83 22.83
CA ILE A 635 0.79 -16.66 24.15
C ILE A 635 0.08 -15.57 24.96
N ASP A 636 -0.27 -14.46 24.33
CA ASP A 636 -1.00 -13.35 24.96
C ASP A 636 -2.51 -13.67 25.18
N GLY A 637 -3.09 -14.47 24.28
CA GLY A 637 -4.53 -14.72 24.19
C GLY A 637 -5.15 -15.73 25.15
N GLY A 638 -4.37 -16.40 25.99
CA GLY A 638 -4.89 -17.23 27.08
C GLY A 638 -5.84 -18.38 26.66
N GLY A 639 -5.64 -18.99 25.49
CA GLY A 639 -6.15 -20.34 25.28
C GLY A 639 -7.24 -20.57 24.22
N GLU A 640 -7.60 -19.55 23.43
CA GLU A 640 -8.65 -19.69 22.42
C GLU A 640 -8.29 -20.70 21.31
N ALA A 641 -9.19 -21.67 21.06
CA ALA A 641 -9.00 -22.72 20.07
C ALA A 641 -8.74 -22.16 18.64
N GLY A 642 -9.32 -21.00 18.30
CA GLY A 642 -9.10 -20.35 17.00
C GLY A 642 -7.67 -19.84 16.81
N ARG A 643 -7.02 -19.35 17.87
CA ARG A 643 -5.63 -18.86 17.80
C ARG A 643 -4.64 -20.03 17.67
N ALA A 644 -4.93 -21.15 18.32
CA ALA A 644 -4.14 -22.38 18.17
C ALA A 644 -4.20 -22.93 16.73
N VAL A 645 -5.36 -22.89 16.06
CA VAL A 645 -5.50 -23.28 14.64
C VAL A 645 -4.60 -22.45 13.75
N ASN A 646 -4.61 -21.13 13.92
CA ASN A 646 -3.80 -20.23 13.10
C ASN A 646 -2.31 -20.47 13.34
N ALA A 647 -1.86 -20.57 14.60
CA ALA A 647 -0.48 -20.88 14.92
C ALA A 647 -0.01 -22.22 14.33
N LEU A 648 -0.83 -23.28 14.42
CA LEU A 648 -0.51 -24.58 13.87
C LEU A 648 -0.47 -24.58 12.34
N ARG A 649 -1.35 -23.82 11.67
CA ARG A 649 -1.35 -23.65 10.21
C ARG A 649 -0.09 -22.94 9.73
N SER A 650 0.26 -21.81 10.34
CA SER A 650 1.46 -21.05 9.96
C SER A 650 2.72 -21.87 10.25
N LEU A 651 2.78 -22.63 11.34
CA LEU A 651 3.87 -23.59 11.59
C LEU A 651 3.93 -24.73 10.56
N ALA A 652 2.78 -25.24 10.12
CA ALA A 652 2.74 -26.30 9.10
C ALA A 652 3.31 -25.83 7.76
N SER A 653 3.16 -24.54 7.44
CA SER A 653 3.72 -23.94 6.21
C SER A 653 5.26 -23.85 6.20
N LEU A 654 5.91 -23.91 7.37
CA LEU A 654 7.37 -23.74 7.51
C LEU A 654 8.18 -25.03 7.30
N GLY A 655 7.57 -26.21 7.45
CA GLY A 655 8.23 -27.51 7.33
C GLY A 655 9.25 -27.85 8.46
N ALA A 656 9.44 -29.15 8.69
CA ALA A 656 10.49 -29.94 9.38
C ALA A 656 11.35 -29.46 10.57
N SER A 657 11.49 -28.18 10.92
CA SER A 657 12.55 -27.76 11.85
C SER A 657 12.23 -26.63 12.81
N ALA A 658 10.98 -26.20 12.88
CA ALA A 658 10.55 -25.23 13.89
C ALA A 658 10.66 -25.86 15.30
N VAL A 659 11.71 -25.50 16.03
CA VAL A 659 11.82 -25.77 17.48
C VAL A 659 11.04 -24.66 18.17
N LEU A 660 10.07 -24.99 19.02
CA LEU A 660 9.21 -23.98 19.65
C LEU A 660 9.87 -23.43 20.90
N SER A 661 9.60 -22.17 21.24
CA SER A 661 9.99 -21.65 22.56
C SER A 661 9.24 -22.43 23.65
N PRO A 662 9.76 -22.50 24.89
CA PRO A 662 9.06 -23.14 25.99
C PRO A 662 7.67 -22.53 26.23
N GLU A 663 7.52 -21.21 26.10
CA GLU A 663 6.22 -20.53 26.28
C GLU A 663 5.21 -20.94 25.18
N ALA A 664 5.65 -20.94 23.92
CA ALA A 664 4.83 -21.35 22.78
C ALA A 664 4.43 -22.83 22.86
N LEU A 665 5.36 -23.70 23.27
CA LEU A 665 5.10 -25.13 23.44
C LEU A 665 4.06 -25.36 24.54
N LEU A 666 4.19 -24.70 25.69
CA LEU A 666 3.21 -24.79 26.78
C LEU A 666 1.82 -24.29 26.36
N ALA A 667 1.76 -23.18 25.63
CA ALA A 667 0.50 -22.64 25.13
C ALA A 667 -0.20 -23.59 24.16
N LEU A 668 0.53 -24.18 23.20
CA LEU A 668 -0.01 -25.18 22.27
C LEU A 668 -0.38 -26.48 23.00
N GLN A 669 0.48 -26.96 23.89
CA GLN A 669 0.17 -28.11 24.74
C GLN A 669 -1.09 -27.87 25.55
N GLY A 670 -1.41 -26.64 25.96
CA GLY A 670 -2.59 -26.22 26.71
C GLY A 670 -3.89 -26.09 25.92
N THR A 671 -3.83 -25.99 24.59
CA THR A 671 -4.96 -25.52 23.77
C THR A 671 -5.29 -26.39 22.56
N ALA A 672 -4.29 -27.05 21.98
CA ALA A 672 -4.49 -27.84 20.77
C ALA A 672 -5.41 -29.03 21.02
N THR A 673 -6.35 -29.26 20.09
CA THR A 673 -7.17 -30.48 20.05
C THR A 673 -6.41 -31.63 19.36
N PRO A 674 -6.80 -32.90 19.57
CA PRO A 674 -6.15 -34.03 18.92
C PRO A 674 -6.13 -33.94 17.39
N ALA A 675 -7.24 -33.48 16.78
CA ALA A 675 -7.33 -33.28 15.33
C ALA A 675 -6.37 -32.20 14.82
N GLN A 676 -6.24 -31.08 15.54
CA GLN A 676 -5.34 -29.99 15.17
C GLN A 676 -3.87 -30.39 15.34
N ALA A 677 -3.53 -31.12 16.41
CA ALA A 677 -2.17 -31.63 16.63
C ALA A 677 -1.76 -32.66 15.56
N ALA A 678 -2.70 -33.46 15.06
CA ALA A 678 -2.44 -34.46 14.01
C ALA A 678 -2.07 -33.83 12.65
N GLN A 679 -2.59 -32.63 12.35
CA GLN A 679 -2.33 -31.87 11.12
C GLN A 679 -0.90 -31.32 11.04
N LEU A 680 -0.13 -31.34 12.14
CA LEU A 680 1.27 -30.94 12.11
C LEU A 680 2.10 -31.85 11.19
N PRO A 681 3.04 -31.29 10.41
CA PRO A 681 3.97 -32.06 9.59
C PRO A 681 4.72 -33.15 10.39
N THR A 682 4.92 -34.32 9.78
CA THR A 682 5.48 -35.52 10.45
C THR A 682 6.89 -35.32 11.02
N ASP A 683 7.62 -34.38 10.47
CA ASP A 683 8.97 -33.95 10.77
C ASP A 683 9.03 -32.84 11.84
N CYS A 684 7.89 -32.28 12.26
CA CYS A 684 7.83 -31.31 13.35
C CYS A 684 8.31 -31.93 14.68
N ARG A 685 9.39 -31.38 15.23
CA ARG A 685 10.08 -31.89 16.43
C ARG A 685 9.17 -32.11 17.64
N HIS A 686 8.25 -31.17 17.90
CA HIS A 686 7.36 -31.19 19.07
C HIS A 686 5.98 -31.79 18.79
N ARG A 687 5.76 -32.37 17.60
CA ARG A 687 4.47 -32.97 17.21
C ARG A 687 4.00 -34.01 18.22
N GLY A 688 4.90 -34.90 18.64
CA GLY A 688 4.59 -35.94 19.62
C GLY A 688 4.21 -35.39 20.99
N ASP A 689 4.87 -34.31 21.44
CA ASP A 689 4.64 -33.71 22.76
C ASP A 689 3.31 -32.94 22.80
N ILE A 690 2.97 -32.23 21.72
CA ILE A 690 1.70 -31.50 21.59
C ILE A 690 0.54 -32.50 21.46
N LEU A 691 0.70 -33.54 20.63
CA LEU A 691 -0.31 -34.58 20.46
C LEU A 691 -0.55 -35.34 21.76
N ALA A 692 0.51 -35.75 22.48
CA ALA A 692 0.36 -36.46 23.75
C ALA A 692 -0.44 -35.66 24.79
N ALA A 693 -0.17 -34.36 24.91
CA ALA A 693 -0.93 -33.47 25.80
C ALA A 693 -2.39 -33.32 25.36
N ALA A 694 -2.65 -33.20 24.05
CA ALA A 694 -4.00 -33.12 23.51
C ALA A 694 -4.80 -34.43 23.75
N LEU A 695 -4.18 -35.59 23.50
CA LEU A 695 -4.75 -36.92 23.75
C LEU A 695 -5.04 -37.17 25.23
N ALA A 696 -4.18 -36.68 26.13
CA ALA A 696 -4.39 -36.82 27.57
C ALA A 696 -5.60 -36.02 28.09
N ARG A 697 -5.93 -34.90 27.44
CA ARG A 697 -7.08 -34.05 27.78
C ARG A 697 -8.41 -34.60 27.28
N ASP A 698 -8.42 -35.09 26.05
CA ASP A 698 -9.64 -35.56 25.36
C ASP A 698 -9.41 -36.97 24.79
N PRO A 699 -9.31 -38.01 25.64
CA PRO A 699 -8.94 -39.36 25.20
C PRO A 699 -10.10 -40.12 24.55
N ASP A 700 -11.35 -39.78 24.88
CA ASP A 700 -12.53 -40.56 24.52
C ASP A 700 -13.13 -40.15 23.15
N SER A 701 -12.63 -39.08 22.52
CA SER A 701 -13.17 -38.58 21.26
C SER A 701 -12.73 -39.40 20.05
N ASP A 702 -13.61 -39.49 19.04
CA ASP A 702 -13.27 -40.13 17.76
C ASP A 702 -12.08 -39.44 17.07
N ALA A 703 -11.93 -38.13 17.29
CA ALA A 703 -10.80 -37.37 16.80
C ALA A 703 -9.48 -37.81 17.45
N ALA A 704 -9.49 -38.11 18.76
CA ALA A 704 -8.32 -38.63 19.47
C ALA A 704 -7.92 -40.02 18.98
N ARG A 705 -8.88 -40.93 18.78
CA ARG A 705 -8.62 -42.27 18.25
C ARG A 705 -8.01 -42.22 16.85
N ARG A 706 -8.59 -41.43 15.94
CA ARG A 706 -8.05 -41.24 14.59
C ARG A 706 -6.66 -40.63 14.62
N ALA A 707 -6.47 -39.54 15.37
CA ALA A 707 -5.18 -38.87 15.50
C ALA A 707 -4.09 -39.80 16.07
N ALA A 708 -4.41 -40.63 17.06
CA ALA A 708 -3.49 -41.61 17.64
C ALA A 708 -3.10 -42.70 16.62
N ALA A 709 -4.07 -43.26 15.90
CA ALA A 709 -3.82 -44.27 14.86
C ALA A 709 -2.97 -43.69 13.71
N ASP A 710 -3.33 -42.53 13.20
CA ASP A 710 -2.60 -41.84 12.12
C ASP A 710 -1.17 -41.49 12.55
N PHE A 711 -0.99 -41.03 13.79
CA PHE A 711 0.33 -40.74 14.32
C PHE A 711 1.21 -41.99 14.37
N LEU A 712 0.67 -43.10 14.87
CA LEU A 712 1.37 -44.39 14.95
C LEU A 712 1.72 -44.95 13.57
N ILE A 713 0.79 -44.89 12.61
CA ILE A 713 1.04 -45.25 11.21
C ILE A 713 2.15 -44.38 10.62
N SER A 714 2.12 -43.06 10.85
CA SER A 714 3.15 -42.13 10.35
C SER A 714 4.55 -42.39 10.94
N ARG A 715 4.62 -43.10 12.07
CA ARG A 715 5.88 -43.52 12.71
C ARG A 715 6.29 -44.95 12.35
N GLY A 716 5.53 -45.63 11.48
CA GLY A 716 5.81 -47.01 11.07
C GLY A 716 5.47 -48.05 12.14
N HIS A 717 4.51 -47.75 13.02
CA HIS A 717 4.10 -48.62 14.13
C HIS A 717 2.58 -48.81 14.14
N PRO A 718 1.96 -49.50 13.15
CA PRO A 718 0.51 -49.73 13.16
C PRO A 718 0.05 -50.52 14.39
N GLU A 719 -1.21 -50.36 14.78
CA GLU A 719 -1.78 -50.99 15.99
C GLU A 719 -1.56 -52.52 16.04
N SER A 720 -1.67 -53.17 14.87
CA SER A 720 -1.46 -54.62 14.71
C SER A 720 -0.07 -55.10 15.16
N ASP A 721 0.95 -54.24 15.06
CA ASP A 721 2.32 -54.59 15.42
C ASP A 721 2.52 -54.70 16.93
N PHE A 722 1.74 -53.97 17.73
CA PHE A 722 1.88 -54.00 19.20
C PHE A 722 1.45 -55.34 19.81
N ALA A 723 0.68 -56.15 19.10
CA ALA A 723 0.36 -57.51 19.52
C ALA A 723 1.36 -58.55 18.98
N ALA A 724 2.18 -58.21 17.99
CA ALA A 724 3.09 -59.13 17.30
C ALA A 724 4.57 -58.94 17.71
N ARG A 725 4.97 -57.73 18.09
CA ARG A 725 6.36 -57.35 18.39
C ARG A 725 6.47 -56.65 19.73
N ALA A 726 7.45 -57.06 20.54
CA ALA A 726 7.80 -56.36 21.78
C ALA A 726 8.69 -55.14 21.49
N TYR A 727 8.35 -54.02 22.11
CA TYR A 727 9.10 -52.77 22.04
C TYR A 727 9.84 -52.52 23.35
N THR A 728 11.10 -52.07 23.27
CA THR A 728 11.94 -51.75 24.42
C THR A 728 12.02 -50.25 24.71
N ALA A 729 11.58 -49.41 23.77
CA ALA A 729 11.50 -47.96 23.91
C ALA A 729 10.43 -47.37 22.99
N MET A 730 9.82 -46.27 23.42
CA MET A 730 8.80 -45.52 22.67
C MET A 730 8.98 -44.02 22.85
N SER A 731 8.55 -43.23 21.86
CA SER A 731 8.41 -41.78 22.03
C SER A 731 7.19 -41.46 22.91
N VAL A 732 7.17 -40.29 23.56
CA VAL A 732 6.03 -39.84 24.39
C VAL A 732 4.72 -39.84 23.58
N GLY A 733 4.75 -39.35 22.34
CA GLY A 733 3.59 -39.36 21.44
C GLY A 733 3.12 -40.78 21.08
N SER A 734 4.06 -41.70 20.81
CA SER A 734 3.73 -43.10 20.50
C SER A 734 3.16 -43.83 21.71
N ALA A 735 3.74 -43.60 22.89
CA ALA A 735 3.28 -44.18 24.15
C ALA A 735 1.85 -43.73 24.48
N MET A 736 1.57 -42.42 24.38
CA MET A 736 0.23 -41.90 24.64
C MET A 736 -0.79 -42.38 23.59
N SER A 737 -0.38 -42.45 22.31
CA SER A 737 -1.24 -42.95 21.23
C SER A 737 -1.61 -44.42 21.44
N LEU A 738 -0.64 -45.26 21.83
CA LEU A 738 -0.90 -46.67 22.17
C LEU A 738 -1.86 -46.78 23.35
N VAL A 739 -1.68 -45.97 24.39
CA VAL A 739 -2.55 -45.95 25.56
C VAL A 739 -3.99 -45.58 25.18
N VAL A 740 -4.21 -44.53 24.37
CA VAL A 740 -5.56 -44.12 23.95
C VAL A 740 -6.24 -45.21 23.11
N LEU A 741 -5.53 -45.82 22.16
CA LEU A 741 -6.10 -46.93 21.37
C LEU A 741 -6.39 -48.15 22.25
N SER A 742 -5.48 -48.49 23.18
CA SER A 742 -5.65 -49.61 24.11
C SER A 742 -6.84 -49.44 25.05
N ALA A 743 -7.13 -48.21 25.47
CA ALA A 743 -8.26 -47.90 26.34
C ALA A 743 -9.60 -48.23 25.67
N ALA A 744 -9.65 -48.20 24.34
CA ALA A 744 -10.83 -48.51 23.55
C ALA A 744 -11.01 -50.02 23.29
N VAL A 745 -10.00 -50.86 23.60
CA VAL A 745 -10.11 -52.32 23.43
C VAL A 745 -10.70 -52.94 24.71
N PRO A 746 -11.83 -53.66 24.62
CA PRO A 746 -12.44 -54.29 25.78
C PRO A 746 -11.52 -55.35 26.39
N LEU A 747 -11.42 -55.40 27.72
CA LEU A 747 -10.65 -56.43 28.42
C LEU A 747 -11.04 -57.87 28.02
N PRO A 748 -12.33 -58.21 27.83
CA PRO A 748 -12.76 -59.54 27.35
C PRO A 748 -12.12 -59.94 26.01
N THR A 749 -11.99 -58.98 25.09
CA THR A 749 -11.40 -59.19 23.78
C THR A 749 -9.92 -59.54 23.90
N LEU A 750 -9.21 -58.87 24.82
CA LEU A 750 -7.79 -59.13 25.07
C LEU A 750 -7.57 -60.48 25.78
N LEU A 751 -8.41 -60.84 26.74
CA LEU A 751 -8.32 -62.11 27.49
C LEU A 751 -8.57 -63.35 26.61
N THR A 752 -9.36 -63.20 25.55
CA THR A 752 -9.71 -64.29 24.61
C THR A 752 -8.82 -64.31 23.37
N THR A 753 -7.93 -63.31 23.22
CA THR A 753 -6.90 -63.28 22.17
C THR A 753 -5.81 -64.33 22.45
N GLU A 754 -4.99 -64.66 21.44
CA GLU A 754 -3.93 -65.66 21.59
C GLU A 754 -2.96 -65.22 22.69
N SER A 755 -2.67 -66.09 23.67
CA SER A 755 -1.97 -65.73 24.91
C SER A 755 -0.61 -65.07 24.65
N GLY A 756 0.10 -65.48 23.59
CA GLY A 756 1.35 -64.83 23.17
C GLY A 756 1.17 -63.39 22.67
N ARG A 757 0.07 -63.10 21.97
CA ARG A 757 -0.23 -61.78 21.41
C ARG A 757 -0.78 -60.82 22.46
N ALA A 758 -1.70 -61.28 23.30
CA ALA A 758 -2.24 -60.50 24.42
C ALA A 758 -1.15 -60.12 25.43
N ARG A 759 -0.22 -61.05 25.72
CA ARG A 759 0.94 -60.79 26.58
C ARG A 759 1.88 -59.75 25.98
N THR A 760 2.25 -59.89 24.70
CA THR A 760 3.10 -58.90 24.00
C THR A 760 2.48 -57.51 24.01
N TYR A 761 1.16 -57.45 23.79
CA TYR A 761 0.39 -56.21 23.85
C TYR A 761 0.45 -55.55 25.24
N ALA A 762 0.19 -56.31 26.31
CA ALA A 762 0.23 -55.81 27.68
C ALA A 762 1.64 -55.35 28.10
N LEU A 763 2.70 -56.05 27.68
CA LEU A 763 4.08 -55.62 27.92
C LEU A 763 4.43 -54.31 27.20
N ASN A 764 3.90 -54.08 26.00
CA ASN A 764 4.06 -52.82 25.27
C ASN A 764 3.30 -51.66 25.95
N VAL A 765 2.13 -51.91 26.54
CA VAL A 765 1.40 -50.93 27.36
C VAL A 765 2.20 -50.57 28.62
N LEU A 766 2.86 -51.54 29.27
CA LEU A 766 3.76 -51.25 30.40
C LEU A 766 4.97 -50.41 29.98
N CYS A 767 5.55 -50.70 28.81
CA CYS A 767 6.63 -49.88 28.23
C CYS A 767 6.16 -48.44 27.98
N ALA A 768 4.95 -48.26 27.46
CA ALA A 768 4.35 -46.94 27.24
C ALA A 768 4.08 -46.20 28.57
N ALA A 769 3.49 -46.86 29.55
CA ALA A 769 3.21 -46.27 30.87
C ALA A 769 4.50 -45.79 31.56
N ARG A 770 5.59 -46.56 31.45
CA ARG A 770 6.91 -46.16 31.97
C ARG A 770 7.48 -44.91 31.29
N VAL A 771 7.27 -44.76 29.98
CA VAL A 771 7.69 -43.53 29.26
C VAL A 771 6.88 -42.33 29.75
N LEU A 772 5.57 -42.50 29.95
CA LEU A 772 4.66 -41.42 30.36
C LEU A 772 4.82 -41.01 31.82
N GLU A 773 5.32 -41.91 32.69
CA GLU A 773 5.64 -41.62 34.10
C GLU A 773 6.63 -40.44 34.25
N SER A 774 7.52 -40.28 33.27
CA SER A 774 8.49 -39.17 33.27
C SER A 774 7.86 -37.77 33.14
N SER A 775 6.58 -37.69 32.79
CA SER A 775 5.82 -36.44 32.69
C SER A 775 4.69 -36.40 33.74
N PRO A 776 4.73 -35.47 34.72
CA PRO A 776 3.71 -35.39 35.76
C PRO A 776 2.31 -35.05 35.22
N LEU A 777 2.23 -34.40 34.05
CA LEU A 777 0.98 -34.10 33.36
C LEU A 777 0.34 -35.35 32.74
N LEU A 778 1.16 -36.25 32.17
CA LEU A 778 0.68 -37.41 31.43
C LEU A 778 0.51 -38.64 32.33
N ALA A 779 1.36 -38.82 33.34
CA ALA A 779 1.32 -39.96 34.26
C ALA A 779 -0.01 -40.12 35.01
N ARG A 780 -0.73 -39.00 35.22
CA ARG A 780 -2.04 -38.96 35.92
C ARG A 780 -3.24 -38.96 34.97
N ALA A 781 -3.01 -39.03 33.66
CA ALA A 781 -4.11 -39.06 32.70
C ALA A 781 -4.93 -40.34 32.88
N ARG A 782 -6.27 -40.20 32.92
CA ARG A 782 -7.22 -41.31 33.04
C ARG A 782 -6.90 -42.52 32.14
N PRO A 783 -6.65 -42.37 30.82
CA PRO A 783 -6.42 -43.52 29.95
C PRO A 783 -5.12 -44.26 30.29
N VAL A 784 -4.11 -43.59 30.84
CA VAL A 784 -2.84 -44.21 31.27
C VAL A 784 -3.10 -45.15 32.43
N ARG A 785 -3.80 -44.67 33.46
CA ARG A 785 -4.13 -45.50 34.63
C ARG A 785 -5.03 -46.68 34.25
N HIS A 786 -6.05 -46.42 33.44
CA HIS A 786 -6.99 -47.41 32.93
C HIS A 786 -6.30 -48.55 32.16
N CYS A 787 -5.44 -48.20 31.20
CA CYS A 787 -4.70 -49.19 30.42
C CYS A 787 -3.68 -49.95 31.26
N LEU A 788 -3.06 -49.28 32.23
CA LEU A 788 -2.12 -49.90 33.14
C LEU A 788 -2.79 -50.99 34.00
N ASP A 789 -3.96 -50.70 34.58
CA ASP A 789 -4.74 -51.65 35.36
C ASP A 789 -5.13 -52.89 34.50
N ARG A 790 -5.58 -52.67 33.26
CA ARG A 790 -5.92 -53.76 32.32
C ARG A 790 -4.72 -54.58 31.87
N ALA A 791 -3.60 -53.92 31.54
CA ALA A 791 -2.39 -54.59 31.11
C ALA A 791 -1.83 -55.47 32.24
N LEU A 792 -1.81 -54.97 33.47
CA LEU A 792 -1.41 -55.74 34.64
C LEU A 792 -2.36 -56.91 34.91
N ALA A 793 -3.67 -56.70 34.80
CA ALA A 793 -4.66 -57.75 34.91
C ALA A 793 -4.47 -58.84 33.84
N LEU A 794 -4.20 -58.47 32.58
CA LEU A 794 -3.91 -59.43 31.51
C LEU A 794 -2.66 -60.26 31.77
N LEU A 795 -1.62 -59.65 32.35
CA LEU A 795 -0.38 -60.34 32.69
C LEU A 795 -0.58 -61.29 33.88
N VAL A 796 -1.34 -60.89 34.89
CA VAL A 796 -1.79 -61.77 35.98
C VAL A 796 -2.61 -62.93 35.39
N CYS A 797 -3.65 -62.65 34.60
CA CYS A 797 -4.46 -63.70 33.95
C CYS A 797 -3.61 -64.66 33.09
N SER A 798 -2.54 -64.17 32.46
CA SER A 798 -1.61 -65.03 31.69
C SER A 798 -0.87 -66.02 32.60
N VAL A 799 -0.38 -65.57 33.76
CA VAL A 799 0.27 -66.44 34.76
C VAL A 799 -0.72 -67.49 35.27
N TRP A 800 -1.96 -67.09 35.57
CA TRP A 800 -3.00 -68.01 36.06
C TRP A 800 -3.49 -68.96 34.97
N SER A 801 -3.24 -68.64 33.69
CA SER A 801 -3.54 -69.52 32.56
C SER A 801 -2.40 -70.49 32.21
N GLY A 802 -1.37 -70.59 33.05
CA GLY A 802 -0.25 -71.52 32.87
C GLY A 802 0.88 -70.96 32.00
N VAL A 803 1.02 -69.64 31.91
CA VAL A 803 2.04 -68.99 31.07
C VAL A 803 2.91 -68.06 31.93
N PRO A 804 4.17 -68.43 32.23
CA PRO A 804 5.08 -67.55 32.95
C PRO A 804 5.29 -66.19 32.27
N VAL A 805 5.30 -65.12 33.06
CA VAL A 805 5.45 -63.74 32.58
C VAL A 805 6.64 -63.04 33.23
N ASN A 806 7.54 -62.55 32.38
CA ASN A 806 8.62 -61.66 32.79
C ASN A 806 8.33 -60.22 32.33
N LEU A 807 8.25 -59.29 33.28
CA LEU A 807 8.02 -57.87 33.03
C LEU A 807 9.21 -57.17 32.36
N THR A 808 10.38 -57.82 32.32
CA THR A 808 11.57 -57.32 31.63
C THR A 808 11.70 -58.01 30.26
N PRO A 809 11.61 -57.26 29.14
CA PRO A 809 11.84 -57.82 27.81
C PRO A 809 13.26 -58.40 27.68
N PRO A 810 13.47 -59.42 26.84
CA PRO A 810 14.80 -59.97 26.58
C PRO A 810 15.74 -58.86 26.06
N GLY A 811 16.85 -58.62 26.77
CA GLY A 811 17.85 -57.60 26.40
C GLY A 811 17.59 -56.18 26.92
N ALA A 812 16.53 -55.95 27.70
CA ALA A 812 16.28 -54.66 28.36
C ALA A 812 16.95 -54.62 29.76
N PRO A 813 17.42 -53.44 30.23
CA PRO A 813 17.90 -53.30 31.60
C PRO A 813 16.77 -53.55 32.61
N PRO A 814 17.07 -54.15 33.78
CA PRO A 814 16.06 -54.39 34.81
C PRO A 814 15.39 -53.07 35.23
N PRO A 815 14.07 -53.09 35.51
CA PRO A 815 13.36 -51.89 35.92
C PRO A 815 13.92 -51.35 37.25
N PRO A 816 13.88 -50.02 37.49
CA PRO A 816 14.22 -49.46 38.78
C PRO A 816 13.32 -50.02 39.88
N ARG A 817 13.84 -50.24 41.09
CA ARG A 817 13.04 -50.67 42.26
C ARG A 817 11.88 -49.72 42.61
N ALA A 818 11.92 -48.47 42.13
CA ALA A 818 10.80 -47.53 42.26
C ALA A 818 9.63 -47.91 41.35
N TRP A 819 9.91 -48.36 40.13
CA TRP A 819 8.90 -48.82 39.17
C TRP A 819 8.23 -50.11 39.64
N GLU A 820 8.99 -51.07 40.17
CA GLU A 820 8.41 -52.30 40.72
C GLU A 820 7.45 -52.02 41.90
N ARG A 821 7.82 -51.09 42.79
CA ARG A 821 6.94 -50.63 43.87
C ARG A 821 5.70 -49.92 43.36
N TYR A 822 5.84 -49.09 42.32
CA TYR A 822 4.70 -48.44 41.68
C TYR A 822 3.72 -49.45 41.08
N LEU A 823 4.23 -50.47 40.37
CA LEU A 823 3.39 -51.53 39.80
C LEU A 823 2.67 -52.33 40.89
N ASP A 824 3.35 -52.63 42.01
CA ASP A 824 2.77 -53.33 43.15
C ASP A 824 1.65 -52.52 43.83
N GLU A 825 1.85 -51.20 43.98
CA GLU A 825 0.84 -50.26 44.49
C GLU A 825 -0.37 -50.17 43.54
N VAL A 826 -0.13 -50.14 42.22
CA VAL A 826 -1.19 -50.14 41.21
C VAL A 826 -2.00 -51.44 41.28
N LEU A 827 -1.33 -52.59 41.29
CA LEU A 827 -1.95 -53.93 41.36
C LEU A 827 -2.82 -54.10 42.60
N SER A 828 -2.35 -53.63 43.75
CA SER A 828 -3.08 -53.74 45.02
C SER A 828 -4.47 -53.09 44.99
N GLY A 829 -4.69 -52.10 44.12
CA GLY A 829 -6.00 -51.48 43.89
C GLY A 829 -6.69 -51.88 42.58
N THR A 830 -6.08 -52.74 41.76
CA THR A 830 -6.57 -53.08 40.41
C THR A 830 -7.88 -53.86 40.47
N ALA A 831 -7.98 -54.86 41.35
CA ALA A 831 -9.17 -55.70 41.48
C ALA A 831 -10.45 -54.87 41.73
N GLY A 832 -10.38 -53.91 42.68
CA GLY A 832 -11.52 -53.04 42.99
C GLY A 832 -11.92 -52.09 41.86
N ARG A 833 -10.96 -51.64 41.03
CA ARG A 833 -11.23 -50.77 39.87
C ARG A 833 -11.80 -51.54 38.68
N LEU A 834 -11.34 -52.77 38.43
CA LEU A 834 -11.90 -53.64 37.39
C LEU A 834 -13.36 -54.01 37.65
N GLU A 835 -13.76 -54.09 38.92
CA GLU A 835 -15.12 -54.39 39.35
C GLU A 835 -16.02 -53.13 39.45
N ASP A 836 -15.46 -51.92 39.28
CA ASP A 836 -16.21 -50.66 39.39
C ASP A 836 -17.12 -50.46 38.15
N PRO A 837 -18.45 -50.38 38.34
CA PRO A 837 -19.40 -50.20 37.24
C PRO A 837 -19.41 -48.79 36.65
N SER A 838 -18.65 -47.84 37.20
CA SER A 838 -18.62 -46.44 36.76
C SER A 838 -17.74 -46.17 35.55
N GLU A 839 -16.88 -47.11 35.15
CA GLU A 839 -16.10 -47.00 33.91
C GLU A 839 -16.86 -47.62 32.72
N PRO A 840 -17.18 -46.82 31.68
CA PRO A 840 -17.78 -47.33 30.46
C PRO A 840 -16.71 -48.07 29.64
N ASP A 841 -16.56 -49.37 29.86
CA ASP A 841 -15.81 -50.21 28.92
C ASP A 841 -16.68 -50.42 27.66
N PRO A 842 -16.18 -50.16 26.44
CA PRO A 842 -16.85 -50.62 25.24
C PRO A 842 -17.16 -52.13 25.35
N GLY A 843 -18.37 -52.53 24.98
CA GLY A 843 -18.69 -53.96 24.87
C GLY A 843 -17.88 -54.61 23.74
N PRO A 844 -17.59 -55.92 23.80
CA PRO A 844 -16.93 -56.63 22.69
C PRO A 844 -17.78 -56.54 21.41
N ALA A 845 -17.18 -56.06 20.32
CA ALA A 845 -17.85 -55.92 19.02
C ALA A 845 -18.13 -57.28 18.35
N ASP A 846 -17.18 -58.22 18.47
CA ASP A 846 -17.25 -59.57 17.91
C ASP A 846 -16.88 -60.61 18.98
N TRP A 847 -17.87 -61.27 19.55
CA TRP A 847 -17.66 -62.36 20.52
C TRP A 847 -18.00 -63.72 19.88
N ASP A 848 -17.08 -64.67 19.98
CA ASP A 848 -17.23 -66.04 19.49
C ASP A 848 -17.00 -67.05 20.63
N GLY A 849 -17.93 -68.00 20.78
CA GLY A 849 -17.92 -69.02 21.83
C GLY A 849 -16.69 -69.93 21.80
N ASP A 850 -16.06 -70.10 20.63
CA ASP A 850 -14.85 -70.92 20.48
C ASP A 850 -13.64 -70.37 21.25
N ARG A 851 -13.64 -69.08 21.61
CA ARG A 851 -12.52 -68.46 22.34
C ARG A 851 -12.58 -68.68 23.86
N LEU A 852 -13.69 -69.21 24.39
CA LEU A 852 -13.93 -69.43 25.81
C LEU A 852 -12.98 -70.46 26.44
N GLY A 853 -12.53 -71.45 25.65
CA GLY A 853 -11.60 -72.48 26.11
C GLY A 853 -10.27 -71.91 26.64
N ARG A 854 -9.93 -70.67 26.28
CA ARG A 854 -8.70 -69.99 26.74
C ARG A 854 -8.78 -69.49 28.18
N LEU A 855 -10.00 -69.34 28.71
CA LEU A 855 -10.21 -68.90 30.10
C LEU A 855 -10.25 -70.09 31.06
N VAL A 856 -10.39 -71.33 30.55
CA VAL A 856 -10.53 -72.55 31.36
C VAL A 856 -9.35 -72.77 32.31
N PRO A 857 -8.07 -72.70 31.87
CA PRO A 857 -6.93 -72.98 32.78
C PRO A 857 -6.89 -72.01 33.97
N MET A 858 -7.22 -70.74 33.75
CA MET A 858 -7.32 -69.74 34.81
C MET A 858 -8.46 -70.03 35.80
N VAL A 859 -9.60 -70.50 35.30
CA VAL A 859 -10.74 -70.88 36.14
C VAL A 859 -10.46 -72.16 36.94
N GLU A 860 -9.76 -73.14 36.35
CA GLU A 860 -9.26 -74.33 37.04
C GLU A 860 -8.30 -73.95 38.18
N ALA A 861 -7.33 -73.07 37.90
CA ALA A 861 -6.38 -72.57 38.89
C ALA A 861 -7.06 -71.84 40.05
N LEU A 862 -7.98 -70.90 39.77
CA LEU A 862 -8.74 -70.17 40.78
C LEU A 862 -9.62 -71.10 41.63
N TYR A 863 -10.27 -72.08 41.01
CA TYR A 863 -11.08 -73.06 41.74
C TYR A 863 -10.21 -73.94 42.63
N ALA A 864 -9.08 -74.45 42.13
CA ALA A 864 -8.14 -75.25 42.91
C ALA A 864 -7.57 -74.48 44.12
N VAL A 865 -7.23 -73.19 43.95
CA VAL A 865 -6.81 -72.30 45.05
C VAL A 865 -7.94 -72.11 46.07
N SER A 866 -9.19 -71.95 45.63
CA SER A 866 -10.34 -71.73 46.51
C SER A 866 -10.69 -72.92 47.42
N LEU A 867 -10.28 -74.14 47.04
CA LEU A 867 -10.46 -75.35 47.86
C LEU A 867 -9.51 -75.40 49.08
N GLY A 868 -8.51 -74.51 49.12
CA GLY A 868 -7.56 -74.39 50.23
C GLY A 868 -6.66 -75.62 50.38
N ASN A 869 -5.99 -75.73 51.53
CA ASN A 869 -4.97 -76.77 51.77
C ASN A 869 -5.55 -78.18 52.02
N ARG A 870 -6.87 -78.35 52.05
CA ARG A 870 -7.55 -79.63 52.28
C ARG A 870 -8.76 -79.76 51.34
N PRO A 871 -8.53 -79.99 50.03
CA PRO A 871 -9.61 -80.21 49.08
C PRO A 871 -10.39 -81.50 49.41
N PRO A 872 -11.63 -81.65 48.91
CA PRO A 872 -12.35 -82.92 48.98
C PRO A 872 -11.50 -84.07 48.41
N GLN A 873 -11.52 -85.24 49.06
CA GLN A 873 -10.65 -86.38 48.72
C GLN A 873 -10.71 -86.81 47.24
N ARG A 874 -11.86 -86.62 46.57
CA ARG A 874 -12.04 -86.93 45.12
C ARG A 874 -11.35 -85.94 44.18
N LEU A 875 -11.06 -84.73 44.66
CA LEU A 875 -10.43 -83.65 43.91
C LEU A 875 -8.99 -83.39 44.36
N GLU A 876 -8.51 -84.10 45.39
CA GLU A 876 -7.22 -83.85 46.03
C GLU A 876 -6.05 -83.95 45.03
N ASP A 877 -5.99 -85.03 44.26
CA ASP A 877 -4.93 -85.21 43.26
C ASP A 877 -4.99 -84.16 42.13
N TRP A 878 -6.19 -83.77 41.69
CA TRP A 878 -6.37 -82.74 40.66
C TRP A 878 -5.97 -81.35 41.20
N ALA A 879 -6.49 -80.98 42.36
CA ALA A 879 -6.24 -79.67 42.98
C ALA A 879 -4.76 -79.51 43.40
N ASN A 880 -4.09 -80.60 43.80
CA ASN A 880 -2.65 -80.57 44.09
C ASN A 880 -1.81 -80.41 42.82
N ARG A 881 -2.16 -81.08 41.71
CA ARG A 881 -1.46 -80.91 40.42
C ARG A 881 -1.61 -79.49 39.89
N VAL A 882 -2.84 -78.98 39.79
CA VAL A 882 -3.12 -77.63 39.27
C VAL A 882 -2.44 -76.56 40.11
N ARG A 883 -2.42 -76.70 41.44
CA ARG A 883 -1.70 -75.76 42.33
C ARG A 883 -0.19 -75.84 42.17
N ALA A 884 0.39 -77.04 42.04
CA ALA A 884 1.83 -77.19 41.82
C ALA A 884 2.27 -76.60 40.47
N GLU A 885 1.45 -76.74 39.43
CA GLU A 885 1.66 -76.12 38.12
C GLU A 885 1.60 -74.58 38.24
N LEU A 886 0.58 -74.04 38.93
CA LEU A 886 0.47 -72.60 39.19
C LEU A 886 1.66 -72.06 40.00
N GLU A 887 2.05 -72.73 41.10
CA GLU A 887 3.19 -72.33 41.92
C GLU A 887 4.50 -72.31 41.12
N ASN A 888 4.68 -73.28 40.22
CA ASN A 888 5.81 -73.30 39.29
C ASN A 888 5.77 -72.08 38.36
N ASP A 889 4.63 -71.78 37.74
CA ASP A 889 4.50 -70.67 36.80
C ASP A 889 4.62 -69.30 37.47
N GLU A 890 4.12 -69.16 38.70
CA GLU A 890 4.35 -67.99 39.55
C GLU A 890 5.84 -67.84 39.90
N SER A 891 6.54 -68.92 40.23
CA SER A 891 7.97 -68.90 40.57
C SER A 891 8.85 -68.44 39.40
N LEU A 892 8.45 -68.78 38.18
CA LEU A 892 9.10 -68.39 36.92
C LEU A 892 8.70 -66.97 36.47
N SER A 893 7.63 -66.42 37.05
CA SER A 893 7.13 -65.07 36.76
C SER A 893 7.75 -64.00 37.64
N SER A 894 7.63 -62.74 37.21
CA SER A 894 8.09 -61.58 37.98
C SER A 894 7.40 -61.50 39.35
N PRO A 895 8.12 -61.14 40.44
CA PRO A 895 7.59 -61.19 41.81
C PRO A 895 6.28 -60.44 42.04
N VAL A 896 6.12 -59.29 41.37
CA VAL A 896 4.95 -58.40 41.47
C VAL A 896 3.64 -59.07 41.01
N LEU A 897 3.73 -60.11 40.16
CA LEU A 897 2.56 -60.82 39.61
C LEU A 897 2.13 -62.04 40.43
N ARG A 898 2.90 -62.46 41.45
CA ARG A 898 2.63 -63.69 42.22
C ARG A 898 1.52 -63.47 43.26
N GLN A 899 0.74 -64.51 43.55
CA GLN A 899 -0.29 -64.53 44.60
C GLN A 899 -1.32 -63.37 44.45
N ARG A 900 -1.80 -63.16 43.22
CA ARG A 900 -2.76 -62.12 42.80
C ARG A 900 -4.10 -62.73 42.37
N ASP A 901 -4.63 -63.66 43.17
CA ASP A 901 -5.89 -64.36 42.90
C ASP A 901 -7.08 -63.39 42.84
N GLU A 902 -7.04 -62.32 43.63
CA GLU A 902 -8.04 -61.25 43.64
C GLU A 902 -8.15 -60.52 42.30
N VAL A 903 -7.02 -60.30 41.62
CA VAL A 903 -6.98 -59.60 40.33
C VAL A 903 -7.44 -60.51 39.20
N ALA A 904 -7.01 -61.78 39.20
CA ALA A 904 -7.47 -62.78 38.23
C ALA A 904 -9.00 -62.99 38.30
N LEU A 905 -9.53 -63.08 39.53
CA LEU A 905 -10.97 -63.21 39.78
C LEU A 905 -11.75 -61.96 39.35
N ALA A 906 -11.25 -60.77 39.68
CA ALA A 906 -11.86 -59.50 39.29
C ALA A 906 -11.93 -59.31 37.76
N ALA A 907 -10.87 -59.68 37.04
CA ALA A 907 -10.85 -59.61 35.58
C ALA A 907 -11.91 -60.52 34.93
N LEU A 908 -12.09 -61.74 35.45
CA LEU A 908 -13.14 -62.66 35.00
C LEU A 908 -14.55 -62.15 35.32
N ARG A 909 -14.76 -61.58 36.51
CA ARG A 909 -16.05 -60.97 36.91
C ARG A 909 -16.40 -59.76 36.07
N SER A 910 -15.41 -58.91 35.77
CA SER A 910 -15.56 -57.77 34.87
C SER A 910 -15.97 -58.25 33.48
N THR A 911 -15.31 -59.31 32.99
CA THR A 911 -15.64 -59.95 31.71
C THR A 911 -17.06 -60.51 31.67
N ALA A 912 -17.49 -61.24 32.69
CA ALA A 912 -18.86 -61.72 32.80
C ALA A 912 -19.87 -60.56 32.85
N SER A 913 -19.57 -59.49 33.59
CA SER A 913 -20.44 -58.32 33.69
C SER A 913 -20.62 -57.59 32.34
N LEU A 914 -19.56 -57.46 31.55
CA LEU A 914 -19.60 -56.81 30.23
C LEU A 914 -20.34 -57.66 29.20
N LEU A 915 -20.07 -58.98 29.16
CA LEU A 915 -20.77 -59.90 28.26
C LEU A 915 -22.27 -59.95 28.55
N GLY A 916 -22.66 -59.98 29.84
CA GLY A 916 -24.06 -59.95 30.26
C GLY A 916 -24.83 -58.70 29.85
N ARG A 917 -24.13 -57.56 29.65
CA ARG A 917 -24.73 -56.30 29.16
C ARG A 917 -24.82 -56.23 27.63
N SER A 918 -23.99 -57.00 26.94
CA SER A 918 -23.78 -56.85 25.48
C SER A 918 -24.85 -57.54 24.65
N TRP A 919 -25.29 -58.75 25.02
CA TRP A 919 -26.41 -59.43 24.35
C TRP A 919 -27.03 -60.59 25.18
N PRO A 920 -28.30 -60.97 24.93
CA PRO A 920 -29.00 -62.01 25.70
C PRO A 920 -28.45 -63.42 25.47
N GLY A 921 -28.05 -64.14 26.53
CA GLY A 921 -27.59 -65.53 26.47
C GLY A 921 -26.06 -65.70 26.53
N ALA A 922 -25.29 -64.60 26.49
CA ALA A 922 -23.82 -64.63 26.57
C ALA A 922 -23.30 -65.27 27.88
N LEU A 923 -23.99 -65.03 28.99
CA LEU A 923 -23.64 -65.59 30.30
C LEU A 923 -23.87 -67.09 30.39
N ASP A 924 -24.93 -67.59 29.75
CA ASP A 924 -25.25 -69.02 29.74
C ASP A 924 -24.21 -69.78 28.89
N ALA A 925 -23.78 -69.18 27.77
CA ALA A 925 -22.69 -69.72 26.95
C ALA A 925 -21.35 -69.71 27.69
N LEU A 926 -21.04 -68.64 28.43
CA LEU A 926 -19.84 -68.54 29.27
C LEU A 926 -19.87 -69.57 30.40
N GLU A 927 -20.99 -69.72 31.09
CA GLU A 927 -21.20 -70.70 32.17
C GLU A 927 -21.05 -72.13 31.66
N ALA A 928 -21.62 -72.44 30.49
CA ALA A 928 -21.50 -73.75 29.86
C ALA A 928 -20.05 -74.06 29.43
N GLY A 929 -19.38 -73.12 28.76
CA GLY A 929 -18.01 -73.30 28.27
C GLY A 929 -16.98 -73.47 29.39
N LEU A 930 -17.09 -72.67 30.45
CA LEU A 930 -16.19 -72.79 31.61
C LEU A 930 -16.47 -74.05 32.45
N SER A 931 -17.75 -74.43 32.61
CA SER A 931 -18.11 -75.63 33.36
C SER A 931 -17.64 -76.92 32.70
N ALA A 932 -17.52 -76.94 31.37
CA ALA A 932 -17.02 -78.09 30.61
C ALA A 932 -15.53 -78.39 30.89
N GLY A 933 -14.76 -77.38 31.30
CA GLY A 933 -13.35 -77.52 31.64
C GLY A 933 -13.07 -77.82 33.12
N LEU A 934 -14.08 -77.74 34.00
CA LEU A 934 -13.93 -78.04 35.42
C LEU A 934 -14.21 -79.52 35.71
N PRO A 935 -13.69 -80.08 36.82
CA PRO A 935 -14.07 -81.41 37.27
C PRO A 935 -15.60 -81.55 37.39
N ASP A 936 -16.15 -82.71 37.01
CA ASP A 936 -17.59 -82.99 37.09
C ASP A 936 -18.05 -83.18 38.56
N ASP A 937 -18.08 -82.07 39.30
CA ASP A 937 -18.44 -81.99 40.70
C ASP A 937 -19.49 -80.87 40.93
N PRO A 938 -20.59 -81.13 41.64
CA PRO A 938 -21.63 -80.12 41.91
C PRO A 938 -21.12 -78.86 42.62
N SER A 939 -20.05 -78.96 43.41
CA SER A 939 -19.44 -77.83 44.10
C SER A 939 -18.67 -76.89 43.15
N ALA A 940 -18.14 -77.40 42.04
CA ALA A 940 -17.45 -76.60 41.01
C ALA A 940 -18.43 -75.67 40.27
N ARG A 941 -19.58 -76.21 39.82
CA ARG A 941 -20.64 -75.40 39.19
C ARG A 941 -21.22 -74.36 40.16
N ARG A 942 -21.42 -74.74 41.44
CA ARG A 942 -21.90 -73.83 42.48
C ARG A 942 -20.90 -72.72 42.77
N TRP A 943 -19.61 -73.02 42.79
CA TRP A 943 -18.55 -72.03 42.94
C TRP A 943 -18.54 -71.06 41.77
N LEU A 944 -18.60 -71.56 40.53
CA LEU A 944 -18.62 -70.74 39.32
C LEU A 944 -19.83 -69.78 39.29
N ALA A 945 -21.03 -70.28 39.60
CA ALA A 945 -22.23 -69.46 39.69
C ALA A 945 -22.15 -68.40 40.79
N LYS A 946 -21.58 -68.73 41.96
CA LYS A 946 -21.48 -67.84 43.13
C LYS A 946 -20.34 -66.81 43.02
N GLN A 947 -19.22 -67.19 42.40
CA GLN A 947 -18.01 -66.38 42.39
C GLN A 947 -17.82 -65.61 41.08
N LEU A 948 -18.30 -66.10 39.94
CA LEU A 948 -18.09 -65.45 38.63
C LEU A 948 -19.39 -64.85 38.05
N MET A 949 -20.52 -65.55 38.15
CA MET A 949 -21.74 -65.17 37.43
C MET A 949 -22.66 -64.18 38.17
N VAL A 950 -22.40 -63.89 39.45
CA VAL A 950 -23.25 -63.02 40.29
C VAL A 950 -23.31 -61.57 39.78
N THR A 951 -22.22 -61.08 39.19
CA THR A 951 -22.09 -59.68 38.72
C THR A 951 -22.64 -59.42 37.32
N GLY A 952 -23.00 -60.48 36.57
CA GLY A 952 -23.44 -60.40 35.17
C GLY A 952 -24.96 -60.41 34.97
N ARG A 953 -25.74 -61.02 35.88
CA ARG A 953 -27.20 -61.17 35.67
C ARG A 953 -27.95 -59.86 36.01
N PRO A 954 -28.71 -59.27 35.07
CA PRO A 954 -29.47 -58.05 35.31
C PRO A 954 -30.63 -58.36 36.28
N GLY A 955 -30.43 -58.13 37.58
CA GLY A 955 -31.43 -58.34 38.62
C GLY A 955 -30.90 -58.76 40.00
N GLY A 956 -29.61 -59.10 40.13
CA GLY A 956 -29.02 -59.60 41.36
C GLY A 956 -28.50 -58.53 42.35
N ARG A 957 -29.23 -57.44 42.60
CA ARG A 957 -28.93 -56.56 43.76
C ARG A 957 -29.97 -56.79 44.84
N GLY A 958 -29.61 -57.58 45.84
CA GLY A 958 -30.36 -57.65 47.08
C GLY A 958 -30.15 -58.94 47.84
N LEU A 959 -29.02 -59.08 48.54
CA LEU A 959 -28.94 -59.73 49.86
C LEU A 959 -27.51 -59.57 50.41
N ARG A 960 -27.33 -58.51 51.21
CA ARG A 960 -26.38 -58.51 52.32
C ARG A 960 -26.78 -59.64 53.25
N ILE A 961 -25.92 -60.62 53.51
CA ILE A 961 -25.79 -61.30 54.82
C ILE A 961 -24.31 -61.64 55.04
N PHE A 962 -23.83 -61.26 56.21
CA PHE A 962 -22.46 -61.28 56.77
C PHE A 962 -21.87 -62.68 57.01
N GLY A 963 -20.54 -62.73 57.17
CA GLY A 963 -19.77 -63.85 57.72
C GLY A 963 -18.28 -63.64 57.55
#